data_AF-A0A8J5MGW1-F1
#
_entry.id   AF-A0A8J5MGW1-F1
#
_cell.length_a   1.000
_cell.length_b   1.000
_cell.length_c   1.000
_cell.angle_alpha   90.00
_cell.angle_beta   90.00
_cell.angle_gamma   90.00
#
_symmetry.space_group_name_H-M   'P 1'
#
loop_
_entity.id
_entity.type
_entity.pdbx_description
1 polymer ?
#
loop_
_entity_poly.entity_id
_entity_poly.type
_entity_poly.pdbx_seq_one_letter_code
_entity_poly.pdbx_strand_id
1 'polypeptide(L)'
;METTFARVPRLHDEVPALRWMFPSQYERDWVISWEPGFCKESLPMAVALCAAYCVMCFAGRRIMRDLKPFNLKVPLALWNLGLAVFSAIGASRTVPFLINTIYRRGVYHSVCAPPTPHYGHGPVALWVMLFIFSKVPELVDTVFIVLRKKPLIFLHWYHHITVLLFCWHAFATLSASGLYFVAMNYSVHAVMYFYYFLTACGYRPRWARLVTIFQLSQMVVGVAVCSLNVYYMKQGDECSVDPDNLKWGIIMYSSYFALFLKFFIERYLLRSAKKSAAGTAHHTAMEGEKDLMTTAMGAPETHIKLADPNEDTYFGRVRKTFYMLDFRTAFTTEHALQEARQLVAAHRRGEFVDQPKLEHAQYVTHAILHPDTGAPVFTPLRASMIVPMNMIMDGAMLLANSTKTTIFAQWLNQTYNALHYYANRNASNEDTAEQRLVAYVGATASSVGASLGIRRLACRMTDAKWAPVVARMGPFAAVAAADLLNMAVMRQSEYLKGVHVYDENGDYVGKSRRCGALAVASCAAGRIFAAAPILLLPPLIIARIEKHSTLFTRPKTRWLRVPTLLGLVGCAIQFSVPLTFGLFRQTAQLDSKYLEPELQHATRKQDGQPADGAAAAGDGNEATEMFNQQVDQQKLAAMAARVAQLQDEDAELRARHDKREQETHEFVAYFQKEIQTRDKQLTKLTEELAAARLNHALALEQMQQARDAERQHLIQQAAAKEEAASEQIFYLREELHQLELFREMKDSIATKMKDLETQLTLEREQARDTSGALERKFLEEKARLQKEHEKKIEIVKQQAKEDARNGLDADTRKIVTDNKRMGEELRFQLQMTEELQREKQQFETRAKTLSVELQLQVQKEAEFAKQAQRQARELTQLRSSLREAEQKLGAGLAAASWDAHAHAARHEREREELTLDVEGLRKLLRLKNRELRNLRRLAQTILTQRTDVEQFFLDSLEHVKREIERERKEKHGRETENYHREVNCAHVAKARYHPDHLNISLKKWIYASSAGKTGSEFFVLWRPSSRNYRGTTETLTQSKPEGETAFHSGLFRDGTPHWA
;
A
#
# COMPACT_ATOMS: atom_id res chain seq x y z
N MET A 1 -49.30 -7.70 -22.78
CA MET A 1 -49.19 -7.55 -21.33
C MET A 1 -47.91 -6.78 -21.06
N GLU A 2 -48.00 -5.54 -20.62
CA GLU A 2 -46.82 -4.67 -20.46
C GLU A 2 -46.10 -5.00 -19.14
N THR A 3 -44.84 -5.41 -19.21
CA THR A 3 -44.00 -5.57 -18.02
C THR A 3 -43.47 -4.21 -17.60
N THR A 4 -44.01 -3.67 -16.50
CA THR A 4 -43.66 -2.38 -15.92
C THR A 4 -42.25 -2.38 -15.32
N PHE A 5 -41.23 -2.18 -16.17
CA PHE A 5 -39.92 -1.72 -15.70
C PHE A 5 -40.10 -0.41 -14.93
N ALA A 6 -39.74 -0.42 -13.65
CA ALA A 6 -39.86 0.76 -12.81
C ALA A 6 -39.04 1.93 -13.39
N ARG A 7 -39.66 3.11 -13.53
CA ARG A 7 -38.98 4.32 -14.06
C ARG A 7 -37.73 4.59 -13.24
N VAL A 8 -36.56 4.47 -13.87
CA VAL A 8 -35.27 4.81 -13.26
C VAL A 8 -35.31 6.28 -12.81
N PRO A 9 -35.13 6.58 -11.52
CA PRO A 9 -35.29 7.94 -11.01
C PRO A 9 -34.31 8.92 -11.66
N ARG A 10 -34.86 9.89 -12.42
CA ARG A 10 -34.07 10.91 -13.10
C ARG A 10 -33.70 12.00 -12.10
N LEU A 11 -32.43 12.42 -12.05
CA LEU A 11 -31.96 13.42 -11.08
C LEU A 11 -32.69 14.77 -11.19
N HIS A 12 -33.16 15.13 -12.39
CA HIS A 12 -33.94 16.36 -12.61
C HIS A 12 -35.40 16.25 -12.15
N ASP A 13 -35.92 15.03 -11.93
CA ASP A 13 -37.21 14.80 -11.29
C ASP A 13 -37.05 14.75 -9.75
N GLU A 14 -35.97 14.14 -9.25
CA GLU A 14 -35.63 14.15 -7.81
C GLU A 14 -35.26 15.54 -7.28
N VAL A 15 -34.67 16.41 -8.11
CA VAL A 15 -34.21 17.76 -7.74
C VAL A 15 -34.53 18.77 -8.87
N PRO A 16 -35.72 19.41 -8.85
CA PRO A 16 -36.13 20.37 -9.88
C PRO A 16 -35.17 21.55 -10.07
N ALA A 17 -34.44 21.94 -9.02
CA ALA A 17 -33.42 22.99 -9.06
C ALA A 17 -32.20 22.67 -9.96
N LEU A 18 -32.04 21.41 -10.42
CA LEU A 18 -31.02 21.01 -11.38
C LEU A 18 -31.53 20.97 -12.83
N ARG A 19 -32.83 21.21 -13.07
CA ARG A 19 -33.45 21.05 -14.40
C ARG A 19 -32.86 21.96 -15.48
N TRP A 20 -32.34 23.14 -15.10
CA TRP A 20 -31.61 24.05 -16.01
C TRP A 20 -30.32 23.44 -16.57
N MET A 21 -29.70 22.48 -15.86
CA MET A 21 -28.52 21.78 -16.34
C MET A 21 -28.83 20.81 -17.49
N PHE A 22 -30.10 20.46 -17.71
CA PHE A 22 -30.54 19.45 -18.71
C PHE A 22 -31.51 20.07 -19.73
N PRO A 23 -31.06 21.04 -20.56
CA PRO A 23 -31.97 21.83 -21.41
C PRO A 23 -32.58 21.04 -22.57
N SER A 24 -31.84 20.13 -23.20
CA SER A 24 -32.31 19.35 -24.36
C SER A 24 -33.29 18.24 -23.96
N GLN A 25 -34.36 18.05 -24.73
CA GLN A 25 -35.33 16.96 -24.51
C GLN A 25 -34.75 15.61 -24.91
N TYR A 26 -34.13 15.53 -26.09
CA TYR A 26 -33.40 14.34 -26.58
C TYR A 26 -32.43 13.79 -25.53
N GLU A 27 -31.72 14.68 -24.82
CA GLU A 27 -30.79 14.31 -23.75
C GLU A 27 -31.48 13.78 -22.48
N ARG A 28 -32.71 14.23 -22.16
CA ARG A 28 -33.47 13.76 -20.98
C ARG A 28 -34.11 12.39 -21.22
N ASP A 29 -34.47 12.10 -22.47
CA ASP A 29 -35.20 10.90 -22.88
C ASP A 29 -34.34 9.85 -23.60
N TRP A 30 -33.01 10.06 -23.65
CA TRP A 30 -32.02 9.10 -24.18
C TRP A 30 -32.07 7.73 -23.48
N VAL A 31 -31.77 6.65 -24.21
CA VAL A 31 -31.72 5.27 -23.68
C VAL A 31 -30.59 4.51 -24.38
N ILE A 32 -29.79 3.74 -23.64
CA ILE A 32 -28.80 2.83 -24.25
C ILE A 32 -29.53 1.66 -24.91
N SER A 33 -29.17 1.36 -26.16
CA SER A 33 -29.85 0.37 -27.00
C SER A 33 -28.84 -0.56 -27.71
N TRP A 34 -28.39 -0.21 -28.91
CA TRP A 34 -27.50 -1.02 -29.76
C TRP A 34 -26.01 -0.79 -29.45
N GLU A 35 -25.65 0.29 -28.77
CA GLU A 35 -24.27 0.76 -28.64
C GLU A 35 -23.34 -0.20 -27.87
N PRO A 36 -23.78 -0.91 -26.80
CA PRO A 36 -22.97 -1.93 -26.13
C PRO A 36 -22.70 -3.14 -27.02
N GLY A 37 -23.68 -3.53 -27.85
CA GLY A 37 -23.55 -4.59 -28.85
C GLY A 37 -22.51 -4.22 -29.90
N PHE A 38 -22.62 -3.02 -30.46
CA PHE A 38 -21.61 -2.46 -31.37
C PHE A 38 -20.21 -2.44 -30.73
N CYS A 39 -20.05 -2.04 -29.47
CA CYS A 39 -18.74 -2.08 -28.80
C CYS A 39 -18.21 -3.51 -28.59
N LYS A 40 -19.08 -4.51 -28.42
CA LYS A 40 -18.72 -5.93 -28.33
C LYS A 40 -18.23 -6.48 -29.67
N GLU A 41 -18.96 -6.18 -30.75
CA GLU A 41 -18.65 -6.61 -32.12
C GLU A 41 -17.42 -5.89 -32.69
N SER A 42 -17.28 -4.59 -32.44
CA SER A 42 -16.18 -3.74 -32.94
C SER A 42 -14.91 -3.81 -32.08
N LEU A 43 -14.84 -4.66 -31.05
CA LEU A 43 -13.64 -4.82 -30.22
C LEU A 43 -12.36 -5.13 -31.04
N PRO A 44 -12.39 -5.97 -32.11
CA PRO A 44 -11.24 -6.15 -33.01
C PRO A 44 -10.86 -4.87 -33.76
N MET A 45 -11.82 -4.01 -34.10
CA MET A 45 -11.57 -2.71 -34.73
C MET A 45 -10.87 -1.74 -33.77
N ALA A 46 -11.25 -1.74 -32.48
CA ALA A 46 -10.57 -0.97 -31.44
C ALA A 46 -9.11 -1.44 -31.24
N VAL A 47 -8.86 -2.75 -31.29
CA VAL A 47 -7.50 -3.32 -31.26
C VAL A 47 -6.69 -2.94 -32.51
N ALA A 48 -7.29 -3.03 -33.71
CA ALA A 48 -6.65 -2.61 -34.96
C ALA A 48 -6.31 -1.11 -34.97
N LEU A 49 -7.20 -0.26 -34.43
CA LEU A 49 -6.97 1.18 -34.26
C LEU A 49 -5.82 1.45 -33.29
N CYS A 50 -5.72 0.71 -32.17
CA CYS A 50 -4.59 0.80 -31.25
C CYS A 50 -3.27 0.38 -31.91
N ALA A 51 -3.28 -0.65 -32.76
CA ALA A 51 -2.11 -1.08 -33.52
C ALA A 51 -1.67 -0.01 -34.56
N ALA A 52 -2.62 0.57 -35.31
CA ALA A 52 -2.35 1.67 -36.23
C ALA A 52 -1.80 2.91 -35.50
N TYR A 53 -2.35 3.23 -34.33
CA TYR A 53 -1.84 4.28 -33.45
C TYR A 53 -0.41 3.99 -32.94
N CYS A 54 -0.08 2.74 -32.59
CA CYS A 54 1.29 2.34 -32.28
C CYS A 54 2.23 2.60 -33.46
N VAL A 55 1.86 2.13 -34.66
CA VAL A 55 2.65 2.36 -35.89
C VAL A 55 2.86 3.86 -36.11
N MET A 56 1.82 4.68 -36.01
CA MET A 56 1.93 6.15 -36.08
C MET A 56 2.88 6.73 -35.01
N CYS A 57 2.85 6.22 -33.77
CA CYS A 57 3.71 6.67 -32.68
C CYS A 57 5.22 6.41 -32.90
N PHE A 58 5.58 5.45 -33.76
CA PHE A 58 6.97 5.13 -34.09
C PHE A 58 7.35 5.59 -35.51
N ALA A 59 6.61 5.20 -36.53
CA ALA A 59 6.84 5.59 -37.93
C ALA A 59 6.66 7.09 -38.14
N GLY A 60 5.64 7.71 -37.51
CA GLY A 60 5.42 9.15 -37.57
C GLY A 60 6.58 9.96 -36.99
N ARG A 61 7.25 9.47 -35.92
CA ARG A 61 8.50 10.09 -35.43
C ARG A 61 9.66 9.92 -36.41
N ARG A 62 9.75 8.78 -37.09
CA ARG A 62 10.81 8.50 -38.07
C ARG A 62 10.65 9.38 -39.31
N ILE A 63 9.45 9.50 -39.87
CA ILE A 63 9.12 10.40 -40.99
C ILE A 63 9.34 11.86 -40.59
N MET A 64 8.86 12.27 -39.41
CA MET A 64 9.06 13.63 -38.93
C MET A 64 10.53 13.96 -38.63
N ARG A 65 11.46 13.00 -38.55
CA ARG A 65 12.88 13.26 -38.24
C ARG A 65 13.45 14.35 -39.14
N ASP A 66 13.20 14.25 -40.43
CA ASP A 66 13.86 15.05 -41.46
C ASP A 66 13.00 16.25 -41.93
N LEU A 67 11.71 16.30 -41.52
CA LEU A 67 10.78 17.38 -41.82
C LEU A 67 10.90 18.57 -40.82
N LYS A 68 10.43 19.76 -41.22
CA LYS A 68 10.31 20.93 -40.32
C LYS A 68 9.08 20.79 -39.40
N PRO A 69 9.13 21.25 -38.13
CA PRO A 69 8.00 21.11 -37.20
C PRO A 69 6.84 22.06 -37.55
N PHE A 70 5.61 21.55 -37.57
CA PHE A 70 4.43 22.33 -37.98
C PHE A 70 3.96 23.32 -36.89
N ASN A 71 3.58 24.54 -37.27
CA ASN A 71 3.14 25.60 -36.36
C ASN A 71 1.65 25.49 -35.97
N LEU A 72 1.23 24.33 -35.48
CA LEU A 72 -0.18 24.00 -35.18
C LEU A 72 -0.69 24.64 -33.86
N LYS A 73 -0.29 25.88 -33.53
CA LYS A 73 -0.67 26.55 -32.26
C LYS A 73 -2.18 26.77 -32.13
N VAL A 74 -2.81 27.39 -33.14
CA VAL A 74 -4.24 27.74 -33.09
C VAL A 74 -5.14 26.49 -33.17
N PRO A 75 -4.91 25.52 -34.09
CA PRO A 75 -5.64 24.25 -34.08
C PRO A 75 -5.53 23.51 -32.73
N LEU A 76 -4.33 23.46 -32.14
CA LEU A 76 -4.14 22.82 -30.84
C LEU A 76 -4.85 23.57 -29.70
N ALA A 77 -4.89 24.91 -29.73
CA ALA A 77 -5.60 25.69 -28.72
C ALA A 77 -7.12 25.42 -28.80
N LEU A 78 -7.71 25.49 -30.00
CA LEU A 78 -9.13 25.18 -30.23
C LEU A 78 -9.46 23.74 -29.85
N TRP A 79 -8.60 22.79 -30.19
CA TRP A 79 -8.73 21.38 -29.83
C TRP A 79 -8.77 21.16 -28.31
N ASN A 80 -7.79 21.72 -27.58
CA ASN A 80 -7.76 21.62 -26.12
C ASN A 80 -8.96 22.33 -25.47
N LEU A 81 -9.42 23.47 -26.02
CA LEU A 81 -10.61 24.14 -25.52
C LEU A 81 -11.87 23.28 -25.74
N GLY A 82 -12.00 22.65 -26.91
CA GLY A 82 -13.09 21.72 -27.23
C GLY A 82 -13.14 20.53 -26.27
N LEU A 83 -12.01 19.84 -26.06
CA LEU A 83 -11.93 18.72 -25.12
C LEU A 83 -12.15 19.16 -23.66
N ALA A 84 -11.72 20.37 -23.28
CA ALA A 84 -11.98 20.91 -21.95
C ALA A 84 -13.48 21.20 -21.71
N VAL A 85 -14.16 21.84 -22.67
CA VAL A 85 -15.60 22.15 -22.60
C VAL A 85 -16.43 20.87 -22.64
N PHE A 86 -16.13 19.94 -23.55
CA PHE A 86 -16.76 18.62 -23.60
C PHE A 86 -16.64 17.88 -22.26
N SER A 87 -15.43 17.86 -21.69
CA SER A 87 -15.18 17.20 -20.39
C SER A 87 -15.89 17.90 -19.23
N ALA A 88 -15.98 19.24 -19.25
CA ALA A 88 -16.68 20.00 -18.22
C ALA A 88 -18.20 19.74 -18.24
N ILE A 89 -18.81 19.67 -19.43
CA ILE A 89 -20.23 19.34 -19.56
C ILE A 89 -20.46 17.90 -19.09
N GLY A 90 -19.65 16.92 -19.55
CA GLY A 90 -19.72 15.53 -19.09
C GLY A 90 -19.58 15.36 -17.57
N ALA A 91 -18.63 16.06 -16.95
CA ALA A 91 -18.49 16.11 -15.50
C ALA A 91 -19.76 16.66 -14.82
N SER A 92 -20.30 17.78 -15.33
CA SER A 92 -21.50 18.41 -14.75
C SER A 92 -22.75 17.52 -14.81
N ARG A 93 -22.84 16.57 -15.77
CA ARG A 93 -24.00 15.64 -15.84
C ARG A 93 -23.79 14.38 -15.01
N THR A 94 -22.56 13.86 -14.95
CA THR A 94 -22.25 12.57 -14.31
C THR A 94 -21.92 12.69 -12.82
N VAL A 95 -21.19 13.73 -12.40
CA VAL A 95 -20.74 13.90 -11.00
C VAL A 95 -21.90 14.12 -10.02
N PRO A 96 -22.90 15.00 -10.27
CA PRO A 96 -24.02 15.18 -9.34
C PRO A 96 -24.88 13.92 -9.17
N PHE A 97 -25.05 13.14 -10.24
CA PHE A 97 -25.78 11.87 -10.20
C PHE A 97 -25.04 10.81 -9.36
N LEU A 98 -23.73 10.70 -9.54
CA LEU A 98 -22.88 9.80 -8.76
C LEU A 98 -22.93 10.15 -7.26
N ILE A 99 -22.81 11.44 -6.92
CA ILE A 99 -22.90 11.92 -5.53
C ILE A 99 -24.29 11.64 -4.93
N ASN A 100 -25.38 11.90 -5.67
CA ASN A 100 -26.74 11.60 -5.21
C ASN A 100 -26.95 10.09 -4.99
N THR A 101 -26.41 9.24 -5.88
CA THR A 101 -26.45 7.78 -5.71
C THR A 101 -25.75 7.36 -4.41
N ILE A 102 -24.51 7.81 -4.20
CA ILE A 102 -23.71 7.47 -3.01
C ILE A 102 -24.43 7.92 -1.73
N TYR A 103 -25.03 9.11 -1.73
CA TYR A 103 -25.70 9.68 -0.56
C TYR A 103 -27.06 9.03 -0.26
N ARG A 104 -27.88 8.73 -1.29
CA ARG A 104 -29.25 8.21 -1.10
C ARG A 104 -29.35 6.68 -1.13
N ARG A 105 -28.56 6.00 -1.96
CA ARG A 105 -28.62 4.54 -2.20
C ARG A 105 -27.40 3.79 -1.66
N GLY A 106 -26.41 4.52 -1.16
CA GLY A 106 -25.22 3.97 -0.52
C GLY A 106 -24.15 3.49 -1.50
N VAL A 107 -23.00 3.17 -0.92
CA VAL A 107 -21.76 2.83 -1.63
C VAL A 107 -21.90 1.52 -2.44
N TYR A 108 -22.61 0.52 -1.90
CA TYR A 108 -22.87 -0.75 -2.61
C TYR A 108 -23.60 -0.52 -3.95
N HIS A 109 -24.76 0.13 -3.92
CA HIS A 109 -25.55 0.38 -5.13
C HIS A 109 -24.79 1.24 -6.14
N SER A 110 -23.95 2.19 -5.70
CA SER A 110 -23.15 2.99 -6.65
C SER A 110 -22.05 2.23 -7.39
N VAL A 111 -21.67 1.04 -6.90
CA VAL A 111 -20.49 0.28 -7.36
C VAL A 111 -20.87 -1.04 -8.03
N CYS A 112 -21.88 -1.73 -7.50
CA CYS A 112 -22.27 -3.09 -7.91
C CYS A 112 -23.61 -3.21 -8.64
N ALA A 113 -24.47 -2.17 -8.64
CA ALA A 113 -25.79 -2.28 -9.28
C ALA A 113 -25.69 -2.32 -10.82
N PRO A 114 -26.51 -3.15 -11.51
CA PRO A 114 -26.46 -3.26 -12.98
C PRO A 114 -26.68 -1.91 -13.68
N PRO A 115 -25.86 -1.53 -14.67
CA PRO A 115 -25.95 -0.22 -15.33
C PRO A 115 -27.32 0.13 -15.89
N THR A 116 -28.02 -0.81 -16.53
CA THR A 116 -29.27 -0.53 -17.24
C THR A 116 -30.33 0.13 -16.33
N PRO A 117 -30.77 -0.47 -15.21
CA PRO A 117 -31.67 0.18 -14.25
C PRO A 117 -31.01 1.25 -13.36
N HIS A 118 -29.67 1.40 -13.37
CA HIS A 118 -28.99 2.40 -12.54
C HIS A 118 -28.73 3.72 -13.28
N TYR A 119 -27.99 3.69 -14.40
CA TYR A 119 -27.58 4.86 -15.16
C TYR A 119 -27.73 4.73 -16.69
N GLY A 120 -28.33 3.63 -17.19
CA GLY A 120 -28.55 3.35 -18.62
C GLY A 120 -29.65 4.16 -19.31
N HIS A 121 -30.25 5.13 -18.62
CA HIS A 121 -31.31 6.00 -19.15
C HIS A 121 -31.03 7.49 -18.88
N GLY A 122 -31.56 8.34 -19.76
CA GLY A 122 -31.50 9.79 -19.70
C GLY A 122 -30.08 10.35 -19.89
N PRO A 123 -29.77 11.51 -19.27
CA PRO A 123 -28.58 12.28 -19.62
C PRO A 123 -27.28 11.58 -19.24
N VAL A 124 -27.27 10.81 -18.15
CA VAL A 124 -26.06 10.12 -17.67
C VAL A 124 -25.62 9.06 -18.67
N ALA A 125 -26.55 8.29 -19.23
CA ALA A 125 -26.30 7.33 -20.29
C ALA A 125 -25.65 7.96 -21.54
N LEU A 126 -26.19 9.10 -22.00
CA LEU A 126 -25.64 9.79 -23.17
C LEU A 126 -24.18 10.23 -22.92
N TRP A 127 -23.89 10.83 -21.77
CA TRP A 127 -22.54 11.26 -21.42
C TRP A 127 -21.59 10.10 -21.07
N VAL A 128 -22.08 8.94 -20.65
CA VAL A 128 -21.26 7.71 -20.57
C VAL A 128 -20.92 7.20 -21.97
N MET A 129 -21.88 7.09 -22.88
CA MET A 129 -21.61 6.66 -24.27
C MET A 129 -20.59 7.60 -24.96
N LEU A 130 -20.81 8.92 -24.86
CA LEU A 130 -19.90 9.92 -25.42
C LEU A 130 -18.50 9.85 -24.81
N PHE A 131 -18.36 9.46 -23.53
CA PHE A 131 -17.07 9.27 -22.89
C PHE A 131 -16.27 8.08 -23.45
N ILE A 132 -16.94 6.97 -23.74
CA ILE A 132 -16.28 5.78 -24.32
C ILE A 132 -15.77 6.12 -25.72
N PHE A 133 -16.61 6.75 -26.54
CA PHE A 133 -16.22 7.15 -27.89
C PHE A 133 -15.21 8.32 -27.93
N SER A 134 -15.14 9.20 -26.92
CA SER A 134 -14.13 10.29 -26.89
C SER A 134 -12.69 9.79 -26.85
N LYS A 135 -12.46 8.52 -26.45
CA LYS A 135 -11.13 7.92 -26.41
C LYS A 135 -10.50 7.70 -27.79
N VAL A 136 -11.30 7.74 -28.86
CA VAL A 136 -10.80 7.72 -30.25
C VAL A 136 -10.33 9.13 -30.69
N PRO A 137 -11.12 10.21 -30.59
CA PRO A 137 -10.63 11.58 -30.73
C PRO A 137 -9.40 11.90 -29.88
N GLU A 138 -9.34 11.46 -28.61
CA GLU A 138 -8.20 11.72 -27.71
C GLU A 138 -6.85 11.18 -28.24
N LEU A 139 -6.82 10.28 -29.24
CA LEU A 139 -5.59 9.86 -29.93
C LEU A 139 -4.93 10.99 -30.77
N VAL A 140 -5.70 12.00 -31.18
CA VAL A 140 -5.22 13.13 -32.01
C VAL A 140 -4.25 14.05 -31.25
N ASP A 141 -4.28 14.06 -29.92
CA ASP A 141 -3.27 14.72 -29.09
C ASP A 141 -1.85 14.26 -29.45
N THR A 142 -1.70 12.95 -29.68
CA THR A 142 -0.42 12.35 -30.04
C THR A 142 0.02 12.75 -31.45
N VAL A 143 -0.93 12.91 -32.39
CA VAL A 143 -0.67 13.47 -33.73
C VAL A 143 -0.08 14.89 -33.60
N PHE A 144 -0.70 15.75 -32.79
CA PHE A 144 -0.19 17.09 -32.51
C PHE A 144 1.19 17.10 -31.84
N ILE A 145 1.50 16.13 -30.97
CA ILE A 145 2.83 15.99 -30.35
C ILE A 145 3.89 15.60 -31.39
N VAL A 146 3.59 14.64 -32.27
CA VAL A 146 4.49 14.15 -33.33
C VAL A 146 4.76 15.25 -34.38
N LEU A 147 3.71 15.86 -34.95
CA LEU A 147 3.84 16.90 -35.98
C LEU A 147 4.58 18.16 -35.47
N ARG A 148 4.55 18.43 -34.16
CA ARG A 148 5.24 19.57 -33.52
C ARG A 148 6.65 19.22 -33.00
N LYS A 149 7.19 18.04 -33.32
CA LYS A 149 8.47 17.51 -32.82
C LYS A 149 8.61 17.64 -31.30
N LYS A 150 7.59 17.24 -30.53
CA LYS A 150 7.64 17.25 -29.07
C LYS A 150 7.92 15.84 -28.52
N PRO A 151 8.61 15.72 -27.38
CA PRO A 151 9.02 14.42 -26.84
C PRO A 151 7.80 13.63 -26.36
N LEU A 152 7.36 12.68 -27.18
CA LEU A 152 6.28 11.74 -26.88
C LEU A 152 6.76 10.70 -25.86
N ILE A 153 6.41 10.94 -24.59
CA ILE A 153 6.76 10.10 -23.43
C ILE A 153 6.00 8.77 -23.42
N PHE A 154 6.58 7.75 -22.80
CA PHE A 154 5.97 6.42 -22.65
C PHE A 154 4.57 6.47 -22.04
N LEU A 155 4.44 7.16 -20.90
CA LEU A 155 3.19 7.30 -20.14
C LEU A 155 2.01 7.76 -21.01
N HIS A 156 2.21 8.66 -21.98
CA HIS A 156 1.12 9.18 -22.81
C HIS A 156 0.61 8.12 -23.79
N TRP A 157 1.48 7.57 -24.65
CA TRP A 157 1.02 6.62 -25.67
C TRP A 157 0.58 5.28 -25.08
N TYR A 158 1.19 4.84 -23.98
CA TYR A 158 0.71 3.70 -23.19
C TYR A 158 -0.72 3.94 -22.68
N HIS A 159 -0.94 5.06 -21.96
CA HIS A 159 -2.24 5.43 -21.41
C HIS A 159 -3.36 5.49 -22.46
N HIS A 160 -3.11 6.14 -23.60
CA HIS A 160 -4.13 6.29 -24.64
C HIS A 160 -4.57 4.94 -25.25
N ILE A 161 -3.67 3.97 -25.39
CA ILE A 161 -4.02 2.60 -25.82
C ILE A 161 -4.81 1.89 -24.72
N THR A 162 -4.26 1.81 -23.50
CA THR A 162 -4.85 0.98 -22.45
C THR A 162 -6.18 1.53 -21.94
N VAL A 163 -6.39 2.86 -21.94
CA VAL A 163 -7.69 3.46 -21.59
C VAL A 163 -8.72 3.24 -22.69
N LEU A 164 -8.35 3.30 -23.97
CA LEU A 164 -9.29 3.05 -25.08
C LEU A 164 -9.80 1.62 -25.03
N LEU A 165 -8.90 0.62 -24.95
CA LEU A 165 -9.28 -0.79 -24.86
C LEU A 165 -10.07 -1.11 -23.60
N PHE A 166 -9.67 -0.58 -22.43
CA PHE A 166 -10.39 -0.77 -21.18
C PHE A 166 -11.81 -0.19 -21.23
N CYS A 167 -11.98 1.03 -21.78
CA CYS A 167 -13.29 1.65 -21.92
C CYS A 167 -14.19 0.90 -22.92
N TRP A 168 -13.66 0.49 -24.08
CA TRP A 168 -14.42 -0.29 -25.07
C TRP A 168 -14.97 -1.59 -24.47
N HIS A 169 -14.12 -2.33 -23.76
CA HIS A 169 -14.51 -3.55 -23.05
C HIS A 169 -15.49 -3.27 -21.89
N ALA A 170 -15.25 -2.25 -21.07
CA ALA A 170 -16.11 -1.93 -19.92
C ALA A 170 -17.54 -1.55 -20.31
N PHE A 171 -17.72 -0.98 -21.52
CA PHE A 171 -19.03 -0.68 -22.09
C PHE A 171 -19.67 -1.92 -22.73
N ALA A 172 -18.89 -2.71 -23.49
CA ALA A 172 -19.34 -3.98 -24.07
C ALA A 172 -19.80 -5.02 -23.03
N THR A 173 -19.21 -5.01 -21.82
CA THR A 173 -19.58 -5.88 -20.69
C THR A 173 -20.42 -5.19 -19.62
N LEU A 174 -20.96 -3.98 -19.89
CA LEU A 174 -21.83 -3.20 -18.97
C LEU A 174 -21.36 -3.22 -17.50
N SER A 175 -20.14 -2.71 -17.25
CA SER A 175 -19.55 -2.67 -15.90
C SER A 175 -20.25 -1.69 -14.95
N ALA A 176 -20.85 -2.18 -13.85
CA ALA A 176 -21.54 -1.36 -12.84
C ALA A 176 -20.70 -0.15 -12.36
N SER A 177 -19.45 -0.40 -11.97
CA SER A 177 -18.52 0.63 -11.49
C SER A 177 -18.09 1.66 -12.56
N GLY A 178 -18.47 1.49 -13.84
CA GLY A 178 -18.10 2.36 -14.96
C GLY A 178 -18.34 3.85 -14.71
N LEU A 179 -19.47 4.22 -14.09
CA LEU A 179 -19.83 5.61 -13.80
C LEU A 179 -18.79 6.36 -12.95
N TYR A 180 -18.12 5.69 -12.00
CA TYR A 180 -17.04 6.30 -11.21
C TYR A 180 -15.88 6.72 -12.10
N PHE A 181 -15.45 5.82 -12.99
CA PHE A 181 -14.31 6.07 -13.90
C PHE A 181 -14.62 7.19 -14.90
N VAL A 182 -15.84 7.22 -15.44
CA VAL A 182 -16.33 8.31 -16.31
C VAL A 182 -16.32 9.66 -15.58
N ALA A 183 -16.99 9.75 -14.43
CA ALA A 183 -17.18 11.00 -13.70
C ALA A 183 -15.85 11.60 -13.20
N MET A 184 -14.94 10.76 -12.69
CA MET A 184 -13.62 11.23 -12.25
C MET A 184 -12.72 11.64 -13.43
N ASN A 185 -12.74 10.87 -14.53
CA ASN A 185 -11.88 11.19 -15.68
C ASN A 185 -12.34 12.47 -16.39
N TYR A 186 -13.65 12.67 -16.59
CA TYR A 186 -14.18 13.94 -17.07
C TYR A 186 -13.75 15.13 -16.21
N SER A 187 -13.84 14.99 -14.87
CA SER A 187 -13.45 16.05 -13.94
C SER A 187 -11.96 16.44 -14.08
N VAL A 188 -11.08 15.46 -14.23
CA VAL A 188 -9.63 15.70 -14.39
C VAL A 188 -9.30 16.17 -15.81
N HIS A 189 -9.94 15.64 -16.84
CA HIS A 189 -9.72 16.02 -18.24
C HIS A 189 -10.16 17.47 -18.51
N ALA A 190 -11.26 17.94 -17.90
CA ALA A 190 -11.67 19.34 -17.96
C ALA A 190 -10.54 20.29 -17.47
N VAL A 191 -9.94 19.98 -16.31
CA VAL A 191 -8.84 20.77 -15.73
C VAL A 191 -7.54 20.62 -16.54
N MET A 192 -7.23 19.42 -17.03
CA MET A 192 -6.01 19.13 -17.80
C MET A 192 -6.02 19.81 -19.17
N TYR A 193 -7.11 19.67 -19.94
CA TYR A 193 -7.20 20.28 -21.27
C TYR A 193 -7.34 21.80 -21.18
N PHE A 194 -8.01 22.34 -20.15
CA PHE A 194 -8.03 23.79 -19.91
C PHE A 194 -6.63 24.33 -19.57
N TYR A 195 -5.84 23.59 -18.78
CA TYR A 195 -4.42 23.92 -18.56
C TYR A 195 -3.63 23.94 -19.88
N TYR A 196 -3.79 22.92 -20.73
CA TYR A 196 -3.09 22.86 -22.00
C TYR A 196 -3.53 23.96 -22.98
N PHE A 197 -4.82 24.28 -23.06
CA PHE A 197 -5.35 25.43 -23.80
C PHE A 197 -4.65 26.73 -23.38
N LEU A 198 -4.60 27.04 -22.08
CA LEU A 198 -3.90 28.22 -21.58
C LEU A 198 -2.42 28.24 -22.01
N THR A 199 -1.72 27.10 -21.94
CA THR A 199 -0.32 27.02 -22.40
C THR A 199 -0.14 27.10 -23.92
N ALA A 200 -1.15 26.73 -24.72
CA ALA A 200 -1.16 26.92 -26.16
C ALA A 200 -1.34 28.41 -26.53
N CYS A 201 -2.19 29.12 -25.78
CA CYS A 201 -2.37 30.58 -25.83
C CYS A 201 -1.20 31.37 -25.21
N GLY A 202 -0.18 30.69 -24.66
CA GLY A 202 1.05 31.30 -24.11
C GLY A 202 1.05 31.54 -22.60
N TYR A 203 -0.11 31.48 -21.94
CA TYR A 203 -0.22 31.64 -20.50
C TYR A 203 0.31 30.42 -19.74
N ARG A 204 1.16 30.63 -18.74
CA ARG A 204 1.77 29.54 -17.92
C ARG A 204 1.27 29.61 -16.47
N PRO A 205 0.07 29.09 -16.17
CA PRO A 205 -0.49 29.18 -14.82
C PRO A 205 0.36 28.44 -13.78
N ARG A 206 0.60 29.11 -12.64
CA ARG A 206 1.38 28.60 -11.49
C ARG A 206 0.75 27.35 -10.84
N TRP A 207 -0.54 27.10 -11.07
CA TRP A 207 -1.28 25.94 -10.57
C TRP A 207 -1.04 24.63 -11.34
N ALA A 208 -0.07 24.57 -12.26
CA ALA A 208 0.34 23.34 -12.97
C ALA A 208 0.55 22.10 -12.05
N ARG A 209 0.94 22.30 -10.79
CA ARG A 209 1.08 21.24 -9.78
C ARG A 209 -0.26 20.62 -9.38
N LEU A 210 -1.36 21.39 -9.35
CA LEU A 210 -2.70 20.90 -9.02
C LEU A 210 -3.20 19.91 -10.06
N VAL A 211 -2.93 20.14 -11.35
CA VAL A 211 -3.28 19.20 -12.43
C VAL A 211 -2.69 17.81 -12.15
N THR A 212 -1.40 17.75 -11.80
CA THR A 212 -0.74 16.48 -11.47
C THR A 212 -1.19 15.87 -10.15
N ILE A 213 -1.69 16.68 -9.20
CA ILE A 213 -2.29 16.17 -7.96
C ILE A 213 -3.66 15.53 -8.23
N PHE A 214 -4.50 16.17 -9.06
CA PHE A 214 -5.79 15.61 -9.49
C PHE A 214 -5.62 14.34 -10.33
N GLN A 215 -4.62 14.30 -11.22
CA GLN A 215 -4.27 13.08 -11.97
C GLN A 215 -3.80 11.95 -11.05
N LEU A 216 -3.03 12.24 -10.00
CA LEU A 216 -2.57 11.21 -9.05
C LEU A 216 -3.71 10.72 -8.14
N SER A 217 -4.59 11.61 -7.66
CA SER A 217 -5.74 11.22 -6.84
C SER A 217 -6.77 10.41 -7.63
N GLN A 218 -6.97 10.69 -8.92
CA GLN A 218 -7.75 9.85 -9.83
C GLN A 218 -7.30 8.38 -9.80
N MET A 219 -5.99 8.10 -9.80
CA MET A 219 -5.49 6.72 -9.79
C MET A 219 -5.71 6.04 -8.43
N VAL A 220 -5.54 6.78 -7.33
CA VAL A 220 -5.83 6.26 -5.98
C VAL A 220 -7.31 5.93 -5.81
N VAL A 221 -8.21 6.80 -6.30
CA VAL A 221 -9.67 6.55 -6.30
C VAL A 221 -10.02 5.37 -7.20
N GLY A 222 -9.41 5.25 -8.38
CA GLY A 222 -9.60 4.11 -9.28
C GLY A 222 -9.25 2.77 -8.63
N VAL A 223 -8.07 2.67 -8.00
CA VAL A 223 -7.66 1.47 -7.24
C VAL A 223 -8.62 1.18 -6.08
N ALA A 224 -9.12 2.20 -5.38
CA ALA A 224 -10.08 2.03 -4.29
C ALA A 224 -11.44 1.48 -4.78
N VAL A 225 -11.97 1.98 -5.91
CA VAL A 225 -13.22 1.46 -6.51
C VAL A 225 -13.04 0.02 -6.99
N CYS A 226 -11.94 -0.31 -7.67
CA CYS A 226 -11.66 -1.70 -8.05
C CYS A 226 -11.52 -2.62 -6.83
N SER A 227 -10.84 -2.17 -5.77
CA SER A 227 -10.70 -2.94 -4.52
C SER A 227 -12.04 -3.18 -3.82
N LEU A 228 -13.01 -2.29 -4.03
CA LEU A 228 -14.36 -2.36 -3.47
C LEU A 228 -15.28 -3.31 -4.27
N ASN A 229 -15.16 -3.36 -5.60
CA ASN A 229 -15.75 -4.43 -6.42
C ASN A 229 -15.28 -5.81 -5.92
N VAL A 230 -13.96 -6.01 -5.81
CA VAL A 230 -13.35 -7.27 -5.31
C VAL A 230 -13.80 -7.59 -3.88
N TYR A 231 -14.11 -6.59 -3.06
CA TYR A 231 -14.61 -6.80 -1.70
C TYR A 231 -16.04 -7.37 -1.72
N TYR A 232 -16.98 -6.73 -2.41
CA TYR A 232 -18.38 -7.19 -2.47
C TYR A 232 -18.52 -8.53 -3.20
N MET A 233 -17.85 -8.73 -4.34
CA MET A 233 -17.81 -10.02 -5.03
C MET A 233 -17.28 -11.17 -4.16
N LYS A 234 -16.44 -10.88 -3.15
CA LYS A 234 -15.94 -11.87 -2.18
C LYS A 234 -16.81 -12.03 -0.92
N GLN A 235 -17.87 -11.24 -0.76
CA GLN A 235 -18.88 -11.45 0.30
C GLN A 235 -20.05 -12.32 -0.17
N GLY A 236 -20.17 -12.58 -1.49
CA GLY A 236 -21.30 -13.28 -2.10
C GLY A 236 -22.43 -12.35 -2.57
N ASP A 237 -22.20 -11.03 -2.53
CA ASP A 237 -23.18 -10.04 -2.98
C ASP A 237 -23.30 -10.01 -4.52
N GLU A 238 -24.51 -9.83 -5.06
CA GLU A 238 -24.79 -9.72 -6.50
C GLU A 238 -24.19 -8.44 -7.12
N CYS A 239 -22.94 -8.52 -7.57
CA CYS A 239 -22.22 -7.40 -8.17
C CYS A 239 -22.09 -7.54 -9.69
N SER A 240 -22.75 -6.63 -10.44
CA SER A 240 -22.77 -6.62 -11.91
C SER A 240 -21.47 -6.05 -12.51
N VAL A 241 -20.35 -6.72 -12.25
CA VAL A 241 -19.02 -6.37 -12.76
C VAL A 241 -18.33 -7.60 -13.32
N ASP A 242 -17.94 -7.52 -14.59
CA ASP A 242 -17.18 -8.57 -15.28
C ASP A 242 -15.80 -8.82 -14.62
N PRO A 243 -15.43 -10.08 -14.30
CA PRO A 243 -14.18 -10.39 -13.60
C PRO A 243 -12.91 -10.01 -14.38
N ASP A 244 -12.89 -10.16 -15.71
CA ASP A 244 -11.72 -9.81 -16.52
C ASP A 244 -11.60 -8.29 -16.69
N ASN A 245 -12.70 -7.57 -16.88
CA ASN A 245 -12.72 -6.12 -16.85
C ASN A 245 -12.18 -5.57 -15.52
N LEU A 246 -12.56 -6.18 -14.40
CA LEU A 246 -12.07 -5.81 -13.08
C LEU A 246 -10.57 -6.08 -12.92
N LYS A 247 -10.09 -7.26 -13.34
CA LYS A 247 -8.68 -7.66 -13.35
C LYS A 247 -7.83 -6.72 -14.18
N TRP A 248 -8.24 -6.41 -15.42
CA TRP A 248 -7.55 -5.44 -16.27
C TRP A 248 -7.60 -4.02 -15.73
N GLY A 249 -8.71 -3.60 -15.10
CA GLY A 249 -8.84 -2.32 -14.42
C GLY A 249 -7.84 -2.15 -13.27
N ILE A 250 -7.67 -3.17 -12.42
CA ILE A 250 -6.69 -3.17 -11.33
C ILE A 250 -5.26 -3.01 -11.87
N ILE A 251 -4.90 -3.79 -12.90
CA ILE A 251 -3.58 -3.72 -13.54
C ILE A 251 -3.35 -2.33 -14.14
N MET A 252 -4.32 -1.81 -14.90
CA MET A 252 -4.26 -0.50 -15.53
C MET A 252 -4.03 0.62 -14.50
N TYR A 253 -4.94 0.77 -13.51
CA TYR A 253 -4.84 1.84 -12.52
C TYR A 253 -3.59 1.75 -11.64
N SER A 254 -3.14 0.53 -11.30
CA SER A 254 -1.88 0.33 -10.56
C SER A 254 -0.65 0.74 -11.39
N SER A 255 -0.63 0.38 -12.68
CA SER A 255 0.45 0.80 -13.59
C SER A 255 0.47 2.32 -13.81
N TYR A 256 -0.71 2.95 -13.94
CA TYR A 256 -0.84 4.39 -14.04
C TYR A 256 -0.36 5.09 -12.77
N PHE A 257 -0.74 4.63 -11.58
CA PHE A 257 -0.27 5.20 -10.31
C PHE A 257 1.26 5.18 -10.23
N ALA A 258 1.89 4.04 -10.53
CA ALA A 258 3.35 3.91 -10.53
C ALA A 258 4.04 4.84 -11.55
N LEU A 259 3.51 4.94 -12.78
CA LEU A 259 4.07 5.79 -13.84
C LEU A 259 3.85 7.29 -13.59
N PHE A 260 2.70 7.71 -13.07
CA PHE A 260 2.44 9.10 -12.67
C PHE A 260 3.26 9.49 -11.44
N LEU A 261 3.42 8.59 -10.46
CA LEU A 261 4.30 8.81 -9.31
C LEU A 261 5.76 8.96 -9.76
N LYS A 262 6.25 8.08 -10.65
CA LYS A 262 7.59 8.20 -11.27
C LYS A 262 7.74 9.52 -12.03
N PHE A 263 6.77 9.91 -12.85
CA PHE A 263 6.80 11.18 -13.59
C PHE A 263 6.79 12.40 -12.64
N PHE A 264 6.04 12.34 -11.53
CA PHE A 264 6.05 13.37 -10.50
C PHE A 264 7.43 13.47 -9.82
N ILE A 265 8.02 12.31 -9.46
CA ILE A 265 9.38 12.18 -8.91
C ILE A 265 10.41 12.83 -9.85
N GLU A 266 10.43 12.42 -11.12
CA GLU A 266 11.37 12.93 -12.12
C GLU A 266 11.18 14.42 -12.40
N ARG A 267 9.93 14.87 -12.59
CA ARG A 267 9.62 16.23 -13.06
C ARG A 267 9.73 17.30 -11.97
N TYR A 268 9.35 16.99 -10.73
CA TYR A 268 9.28 17.97 -9.65
C TYR A 268 10.36 17.78 -8.57
N LEU A 269 10.89 16.56 -8.39
CA LEU A 269 11.94 16.30 -7.40
C LEU A 269 13.32 16.33 -8.08
N LEU A 270 13.57 15.36 -8.97
CA LEU A 270 14.89 15.15 -9.58
C LEU A 270 15.28 16.30 -10.52
N ARG A 271 14.32 16.91 -11.23
CA ARG A 271 14.61 18.09 -12.05
C ARG A 271 14.87 19.35 -11.22
N SER A 272 14.35 19.44 -9.99
CA SER A 272 14.72 20.51 -9.05
C SER A 272 16.17 20.33 -8.61
N ALA A 273 16.55 19.11 -8.21
CA ALA A 273 17.93 18.77 -7.88
C ALA A 273 18.90 19.02 -9.05
N LYS A 274 18.60 18.56 -10.27
CA LYS A 274 19.45 18.82 -11.46
C LYS A 274 19.53 20.29 -11.84
N LYS A 275 18.47 21.10 -11.66
CA LYS A 275 18.55 22.55 -11.91
C LYS A 275 19.37 23.27 -10.84
N SER A 276 19.32 22.81 -9.59
CA SER A 276 20.24 23.28 -8.55
C SER A 276 21.68 22.92 -8.89
N ALA A 277 21.97 21.66 -9.21
CA ALA A 277 23.33 21.19 -9.53
C ALA A 277 23.93 21.89 -10.75
N ALA A 278 23.15 22.19 -11.80
CA ALA A 278 23.62 22.97 -12.94
C ALA A 278 23.86 24.46 -12.58
N GLY A 279 23.07 25.01 -11.66
CA GLY A 279 23.34 26.34 -11.07
C GLY A 279 24.63 26.34 -10.25
N THR A 280 24.83 25.33 -9.40
CA THR A 280 26.06 25.11 -8.63
C THR A 280 27.27 24.96 -9.54
N ALA A 281 27.18 24.20 -10.64
CA ALA A 281 28.28 24.03 -11.59
C ALA A 281 28.66 25.35 -12.30
N HIS A 282 27.69 26.20 -12.63
CA HIS A 282 27.97 27.51 -13.23
C HIS A 282 28.50 28.52 -12.18
N HIS A 283 28.12 28.38 -10.92
CA HIS A 283 28.64 29.19 -9.82
C HIS A 283 30.07 28.78 -9.45
N THR A 284 30.34 27.48 -9.30
CA THR A 284 31.68 26.93 -9.01
C THR A 284 32.67 27.08 -10.16
N ALA A 285 32.22 27.17 -11.42
CA ALA A 285 33.09 27.61 -12.51
C ALA A 285 33.53 29.09 -12.36
N MET A 286 32.65 29.95 -11.85
CA MET A 286 32.89 31.38 -11.64
C MET A 286 33.61 31.67 -10.30
N GLU A 287 33.52 30.75 -9.34
CA GLU A 287 34.34 30.75 -8.12
C GLU A 287 35.73 30.15 -8.38
N GLY A 288 35.85 29.09 -9.18
CA GLY A 288 37.16 28.52 -9.57
C GLY A 288 38.06 29.50 -10.34
N GLU A 289 37.47 30.39 -11.15
CA GLU A 289 38.20 31.49 -11.81
C GLU A 289 38.64 32.59 -10.81
N LYS A 290 37.99 32.70 -9.64
CA LYS A 290 38.47 33.52 -8.52
C LYS A 290 39.49 32.80 -7.65
N ASP A 291 39.29 31.51 -7.37
CA ASP A 291 40.21 30.72 -6.54
C ASP A 291 41.60 30.60 -7.17
N LEU A 292 41.70 30.63 -8.51
CA LEU A 292 42.98 30.74 -9.21
C LEU A 292 43.72 32.07 -8.91
N MET A 293 42.98 33.13 -8.53
CA MET A 293 43.53 34.39 -8.02
C MET A 293 43.80 34.34 -6.50
N THR A 294 42.93 33.67 -5.72
CA THR A 294 43.10 33.47 -4.26
C THR A 294 44.30 32.57 -3.93
N THR A 295 44.65 31.63 -4.79
CA THR A 295 45.76 30.65 -4.63
C THR A 295 47.14 31.33 -4.49
N ALA A 296 47.25 32.63 -4.74
CA ALA A 296 48.45 33.41 -4.44
C ALA A 296 48.72 33.61 -2.93
N MET A 297 47.75 33.35 -2.03
CA MET A 297 47.91 33.55 -0.58
C MET A 297 47.23 32.46 0.27
N GLY A 298 48.04 31.62 0.93
CA GLY A 298 47.60 30.73 2.02
C GLY A 298 47.48 29.25 1.64
N ALA A 299 47.85 28.38 2.57
CA ALA A 299 47.72 26.92 2.44
C ALA A 299 46.32 26.44 2.86
N PRO A 300 45.84 25.27 2.41
CA PRO A 300 44.52 24.78 2.74
C PRO A 300 44.45 24.25 4.18
N GLU A 301 43.71 24.94 5.06
CA GLU A 301 43.43 24.47 6.41
C GLU A 301 42.51 23.24 6.42
N THR A 302 42.99 22.13 6.97
CA THR A 302 42.20 20.90 7.18
C THR A 302 41.39 20.93 8.48
N HIS A 303 40.86 22.09 8.88
CA HIS A 303 40.07 22.21 10.09
C HIS A 303 38.70 21.54 9.95
N ILE A 304 38.45 20.54 10.82
CA ILE A 304 37.15 19.91 11.02
C ILE A 304 36.12 20.98 11.41
N LYS A 305 34.85 20.79 11.04
CA LYS A 305 33.72 21.56 11.59
C LYS A 305 33.61 21.34 13.11
N LEU A 306 34.35 22.14 13.87
CA LEU A 306 34.02 22.47 15.25
C LEU A 306 32.58 23.00 15.29
N ALA A 307 31.91 22.82 16.43
CA ALA A 307 30.47 23.05 16.54
C ALA A 307 30.08 24.49 16.16
N ASP A 308 28.91 24.65 15.54
CA ASP A 308 28.20 25.93 15.52
C ASP A 308 28.07 26.41 16.98
N PRO A 309 28.53 27.62 17.36
CA PRO A 309 28.50 28.07 18.76
C PRO A 309 27.10 28.07 19.40
N ASN A 310 26.03 27.99 18.59
CA ASN A 310 24.66 27.79 19.08
C ASN A 310 24.35 26.33 19.52
N GLU A 311 25.22 25.35 19.25
CA GLU A 311 24.99 23.94 19.55
C GLU A 311 25.61 23.45 20.87
N ASP A 312 26.48 24.23 21.52
CA ASP A 312 27.08 23.81 22.80
C ASP A 312 26.03 23.67 23.91
N THR A 313 25.11 24.63 23.99
CA THR A 313 24.04 24.67 24.99
C THR A 313 22.82 23.86 24.56
N TYR A 314 22.14 23.23 25.54
CA TYR A 314 20.88 22.51 25.28
C TYR A 314 19.82 23.41 24.64
N PHE A 315 19.57 24.59 25.23
CA PHE A 315 18.56 25.52 24.72
C PHE A 315 18.90 26.09 23.34
N GLY A 316 20.19 26.24 23.00
CA GLY A 316 20.61 26.59 21.63
C GLY A 316 20.25 25.51 20.60
N ARG A 317 20.52 24.23 20.90
CA ARG A 317 20.08 23.09 20.05
C ARG A 317 18.56 23.00 19.93
N VAL A 318 17.83 23.20 21.02
CA VAL A 318 16.35 23.27 21.00
C VAL A 318 15.87 24.43 20.13
N ARG A 319 16.43 25.64 20.28
CA ARG A 319 16.11 26.85 19.49
C ARG A 319 16.34 26.61 17.99
N LYS A 320 17.51 26.09 17.62
CA LYS A 320 17.88 25.74 16.24
C LYS A 320 16.90 24.73 15.64
N THR A 321 16.57 23.67 16.37
CA THR A 321 15.62 22.64 15.91
C THR A 321 14.20 23.19 15.80
N PHE A 322 13.75 24.03 16.73
CA PHE A 322 12.41 24.63 16.72
C PHE A 322 12.17 25.52 15.49
N TYR A 323 13.15 26.36 15.12
CA TYR A 323 13.06 27.18 13.90
C TYR A 323 13.22 26.36 12.61
N MET A 324 14.04 25.29 12.62
CA MET A 324 14.15 24.38 11.47
C MET A 324 12.83 23.66 11.14
N LEU A 325 11.95 23.48 12.14
CA LEU A 325 10.61 22.91 11.99
C LEU A 325 9.52 23.95 11.64
N ASP A 326 9.83 25.24 11.57
CA ASP A 326 8.83 26.30 11.33
C ASP A 326 8.24 26.19 9.92
N PHE A 327 6.97 25.76 9.85
CA PHE A 327 6.25 25.54 8.59
C PHE A 327 6.18 26.78 7.69
N ARG A 328 6.34 27.99 8.23
CA ARG A 328 6.32 29.23 7.44
C ARG A 328 7.49 29.28 6.45
N THR A 329 8.64 28.71 6.84
CA THR A 329 9.83 28.60 5.97
C THR A 329 9.61 27.67 4.76
N ALA A 330 8.62 26.77 4.81
CA ALA A 330 8.26 25.94 3.66
C ALA A 330 7.78 26.75 2.45
N PHE A 331 7.28 27.98 2.69
CA PHE A 331 6.69 28.88 1.69
C PHE A 331 7.63 30.02 1.26
N THR A 332 8.85 30.09 1.79
CA THR A 332 9.87 31.09 1.39
C THR A 332 10.11 31.08 -0.13
N THR A 333 10.20 32.26 -0.72
CA THR A 333 10.42 32.43 -2.17
C THR A 333 11.86 32.14 -2.56
N GLU A 334 12.11 31.80 -3.84
CA GLU A 334 13.46 31.57 -4.36
C GLU A 334 14.38 32.79 -4.17
N HIS A 335 13.82 34.01 -4.28
CA HIS A 335 14.55 35.26 -4.05
C HIS A 335 15.02 35.38 -2.60
N ALA A 336 14.11 35.22 -1.63
CA ALA A 336 14.45 35.28 -0.21
C ALA A 336 15.43 34.16 0.22
N LEU A 337 15.39 33.00 -0.46
CA LEU A 337 16.38 31.94 -0.27
C LEU A 337 17.77 32.29 -0.85
N GLN A 338 17.82 33.00 -1.99
CA GLN A 338 19.08 33.50 -2.57
C GLN A 338 19.68 34.62 -1.71
N GLU A 339 18.86 35.54 -1.22
CA GLU A 339 19.22 36.60 -0.29
C GLU A 339 19.75 36.03 1.05
N ALA A 340 19.06 35.05 1.63
CA ALA A 340 19.54 34.34 2.83
C ALA A 340 20.88 33.61 2.60
N ARG A 341 21.07 32.97 1.43
CA ARG A 341 22.36 32.37 1.05
C ARG A 341 23.47 33.43 0.96
N GLN A 342 23.20 34.58 0.37
CA GLN A 342 24.17 35.68 0.24
C GLN A 342 24.58 36.24 1.61
N LEU A 343 23.63 36.44 2.53
CA LEU A 343 23.91 36.90 3.91
C LEU A 343 24.76 35.89 4.71
N VAL A 344 24.46 34.59 4.60
CA VAL A 344 25.28 33.54 5.26
C VAL A 344 26.67 33.44 4.63
N ALA A 345 26.80 33.63 3.31
CA ALA A 345 28.08 33.64 2.63
C ALA A 345 28.92 34.89 2.96
N ALA A 346 28.29 36.06 3.10
CA ALA A 346 28.92 37.31 3.54
C ALA A 346 29.57 37.15 4.91
N HIS A 347 28.80 36.69 5.90
CA HIS A 347 29.32 36.46 7.24
C HIS A 347 30.48 35.44 7.27
N ARG A 348 30.43 34.39 6.44
CA ARG A 348 31.56 33.43 6.29
C ARG A 348 32.83 34.03 5.67
N ARG A 349 32.75 35.16 4.98
CA ARG A 349 33.92 35.92 4.48
C ARG A 349 34.42 36.97 5.48
N GLY A 350 33.87 37.00 6.71
CA GLY A 350 34.19 38.01 7.71
C GLY A 350 33.50 39.36 7.50
N GLU A 351 32.56 39.47 6.55
CA GLU A 351 31.81 40.71 6.33
C GLU A 351 30.86 40.97 7.51
N PHE A 352 30.74 42.23 7.93
CA PHE A 352 29.82 42.63 9.01
C PHE A 352 28.37 42.47 8.55
N VAL A 353 27.66 41.51 9.14
CA VAL A 353 26.23 41.24 8.90
C VAL A 353 25.45 41.43 10.19
N ASP A 354 24.34 42.16 10.09
CA ASP A 354 23.38 42.42 11.18
C ASP A 354 22.88 41.12 11.83
N GLN A 355 23.22 40.89 13.10
CA GLN A 355 23.04 39.63 13.83
C GLN A 355 21.64 38.99 13.72
N PRO A 356 20.50 39.71 13.92
CA PRO A 356 19.17 39.15 13.72
C PRO A 356 18.87 38.76 12.27
N LYS A 357 19.42 39.46 11.27
CA LYS A 357 19.28 39.09 9.85
C LYS A 357 20.11 37.85 9.52
N LEU A 358 21.31 37.75 10.11
CA LEU A 358 22.16 36.55 10.03
C LEU A 358 21.47 35.33 10.64
N GLU A 359 20.93 35.43 11.87
CA GLU A 359 20.15 34.34 12.48
C GLU A 359 18.99 33.92 11.59
N HIS A 360 18.20 34.87 11.07
CA HIS A 360 17.08 34.54 10.19
C HIS A 360 17.52 33.85 8.90
N ALA A 361 18.61 34.33 8.28
CA ALA A 361 19.19 33.73 7.08
C ALA A 361 19.73 32.31 7.35
N GLN A 362 20.32 32.07 8.52
CA GLN A 362 20.73 30.74 8.98
C GLN A 362 19.51 29.82 9.19
N TYR A 363 18.43 30.28 9.84
CA TYR A 363 17.22 29.46 10.01
C TYR A 363 16.58 29.11 8.65
N VAL A 364 16.47 30.07 7.73
CA VAL A 364 15.91 29.86 6.38
C VAL A 364 16.77 28.90 5.55
N THR A 365 18.10 29.00 5.62
CA THR A 365 18.99 28.08 4.89
C THR A 365 18.99 26.68 5.51
N HIS A 366 19.06 26.53 6.83
CA HIS A 366 18.98 25.23 7.52
C HIS A 366 17.63 24.51 7.32
N ALA A 367 16.51 25.22 7.22
CA ALA A 367 15.18 24.61 7.04
C ALA A 367 14.89 24.14 5.59
N ILE A 368 15.63 24.66 4.60
CA ILE A 368 15.32 24.49 3.17
C ILE A 368 16.44 23.76 2.40
N LEU A 369 17.70 23.96 2.76
CA LEU A 369 18.85 23.42 2.04
C LEU A 369 19.35 22.11 2.66
N HIS A 370 19.78 21.19 1.82
CA HIS A 370 20.46 19.98 2.24
C HIS A 370 21.87 20.32 2.80
N PRO A 371 22.29 19.78 3.96
CA PRO A 371 23.55 20.16 4.60
C PRO A 371 24.78 19.92 3.72
N ASP A 372 24.85 18.76 3.06
CA ASP A 372 26.03 18.39 2.26
C ASP A 372 26.04 18.96 0.84
N THR A 373 24.89 19.00 0.16
CA THR A 373 24.81 19.36 -1.27
C THR A 373 24.44 20.82 -1.52
N GLY A 374 24.05 21.56 -0.47
CA GLY A 374 23.59 22.96 -0.55
C GLY A 374 22.32 23.18 -1.39
N ALA A 375 21.72 22.12 -1.94
CA ALA A 375 20.56 22.17 -2.82
C ALA A 375 19.24 22.27 -2.03
N PRO A 376 18.20 22.94 -2.55
CA PRO A 376 16.92 23.04 -1.86
C PRO A 376 16.17 21.71 -1.89
N VAL A 377 15.86 21.17 -0.72
CA VAL A 377 15.08 19.93 -0.56
C VAL A 377 13.64 20.15 -1.04
N PHE A 378 13.01 19.11 -1.59
CA PHE A 378 11.62 19.17 -2.06
C PHE A 378 10.65 19.48 -0.92
N THR A 379 9.72 20.43 -1.12
CA THR A 379 8.96 21.05 -0.03
C THR A 379 8.32 20.06 0.96
N PRO A 380 7.44 19.09 0.58
CA PRO A 380 6.93 18.05 1.49
C PRO A 380 7.95 17.21 2.27
N LEU A 381 9.23 17.21 1.88
CA LEU A 381 10.30 16.44 2.51
C LEU A 381 11.37 17.35 3.16
N ARG A 382 11.12 18.66 3.26
CA ARG A 382 11.93 19.59 4.06
C ARG A 382 11.66 19.37 5.55
N ALA A 383 12.64 19.69 6.39
CA ALA A 383 12.46 19.72 7.84
C ALA A 383 11.27 20.62 8.27
N SER A 384 11.07 21.74 7.58
CA SER A 384 9.91 22.65 7.76
C SER A 384 8.53 21.99 7.54
N MET A 385 8.46 20.84 6.87
CA MET A 385 7.21 20.12 6.61
C MET A 385 7.00 18.90 7.51
N ILE A 386 7.96 18.56 8.39
CA ILE A 386 7.81 17.46 9.37
C ILE A 386 6.55 17.64 10.21
N VAL A 387 6.33 18.85 10.77
CA VAL A 387 5.17 19.14 11.63
C VAL A 387 3.83 18.93 10.90
N PRO A 388 3.53 19.60 9.76
CA PRO A 388 2.26 19.41 9.06
C PRO A 388 2.10 18.03 8.41
N MET A 389 3.17 17.34 7.99
CA MET A 389 3.06 16.00 7.40
C MET A 389 2.85 14.93 8.47
N ASN A 390 3.62 14.94 9.56
CA ASN A 390 3.42 13.98 10.65
C ASN A 390 2.08 14.21 11.35
N MET A 391 1.60 15.45 11.46
CA MET A 391 0.22 15.73 11.92
C MET A 391 -0.84 14.97 11.11
N ILE A 392 -0.64 14.79 9.80
CA ILE A 392 -1.53 13.99 8.94
C ILE A 392 -1.29 12.48 9.16
N MET A 393 -0.04 12.02 9.24
CA MET A 393 0.29 10.60 9.42
C MET A 393 -0.15 10.07 10.80
N ASP A 394 0.26 10.74 11.87
CA ASP A 394 -0.13 10.44 13.25
C ASP A 394 -1.64 10.60 13.44
N GLY A 395 -2.23 11.64 12.84
CA GLY A 395 -3.69 11.80 12.78
C GLY A 395 -4.40 10.60 12.14
N ALA A 396 -3.91 10.11 11.00
CA ALA A 396 -4.44 8.93 10.33
C ALA A 396 -4.27 7.65 11.16
N MET A 397 -3.12 7.47 11.81
CA MET A 397 -2.88 6.31 12.70
C MET A 397 -3.76 6.33 13.96
N LEU A 398 -3.97 7.51 14.57
CA LEU A 398 -4.81 7.68 15.76
C LEU A 398 -6.32 7.58 15.46
N LEU A 399 -6.74 7.86 14.21
CA LEU A 399 -8.12 7.72 13.75
C LEU A 399 -8.43 6.33 13.14
N ALA A 400 -7.42 5.47 12.95
CA ALA A 400 -7.57 4.16 12.34
C ALA A 400 -8.36 3.17 13.23
N ASN A 401 -9.65 3.03 12.95
CA ASN A 401 -10.60 2.22 13.72
C ASN A 401 -10.69 0.74 13.31
N SER A 402 -10.12 0.33 12.17
CA SER A 402 -10.27 -1.00 11.56
C SER A 402 -8.93 -1.57 11.16
N THR A 403 -8.76 -2.90 11.20
CA THR A 403 -7.54 -3.60 10.77
C THR A 403 -7.04 -3.12 9.40
N LYS A 404 -7.96 -2.91 8.43
CA LYS A 404 -7.62 -2.39 7.09
C LYS A 404 -7.09 -0.94 7.13
N THR A 405 -7.73 -0.06 7.91
CA THR A 405 -7.31 1.36 8.02
C THR A 405 -6.04 1.51 8.85
N THR A 406 -5.82 0.65 9.84
CA THR A 406 -4.55 0.57 10.59
C THR A 406 -3.40 0.15 9.68
N ILE A 407 -3.55 -0.91 8.87
CA ILE A 407 -2.51 -1.34 7.92
C ILE A 407 -2.18 -0.21 6.93
N PHE A 408 -3.20 0.44 6.36
CA PHE A 408 -2.99 1.55 5.42
C PHE A 408 -2.29 2.75 6.07
N ALA A 409 -2.71 3.17 7.28
CA ALA A 409 -2.10 4.31 7.97
C ALA A 409 -0.63 4.03 8.36
N GLN A 410 -0.32 2.80 8.81
CA GLN A 410 1.05 2.38 9.11
C GLN A 410 1.92 2.35 7.85
N TRP A 411 1.42 1.79 6.74
CA TRP A 411 2.11 1.80 5.45
C TRP A 411 2.36 3.23 4.93
N LEU A 412 1.38 4.11 5.04
CA LEU A 412 1.49 5.50 4.61
C LEU A 412 2.56 6.26 5.42
N ASN A 413 2.57 6.07 6.75
CA ASN A 413 3.59 6.64 7.64
C ASN A 413 5.00 6.15 7.27
N GLN A 414 5.23 4.84 7.14
CA GLN A 414 6.55 4.33 6.77
C GLN A 414 6.98 4.72 5.35
N THR A 415 6.03 4.94 4.44
CA THR A 415 6.32 5.47 3.10
C THR A 415 6.76 6.94 3.16
N TYR A 416 6.14 7.76 4.01
CA TYR A 416 6.62 9.13 4.27
C TYR A 416 8.01 9.13 4.90
N ASN A 417 8.24 8.32 5.94
CA ASN A 417 9.54 8.25 6.63
C ASN A 417 10.68 7.80 5.71
N ALA A 418 10.43 6.82 4.82
CA ALA A 418 11.42 6.38 3.82
C ALA A 418 11.74 7.48 2.79
N LEU A 419 10.75 8.22 2.32
CA LEU A 419 10.94 9.35 1.40
C LEU A 419 11.67 10.53 2.08
N HIS A 420 11.30 10.86 3.32
CA HIS A 420 11.93 11.93 4.09
C HIS A 420 13.38 11.58 4.43
N TYR A 421 13.68 10.32 4.77
CA TYR A 421 15.05 9.84 4.91
C TYR A 421 15.82 9.99 3.59
N TYR A 422 15.29 9.47 2.48
CA TYR A 422 15.97 9.52 1.17
C TYR A 422 16.32 10.95 0.72
N ALA A 423 15.48 11.93 1.06
CA ALA A 423 15.66 13.34 0.70
C ALA A 423 16.61 14.14 1.63
N ASN A 424 16.97 13.60 2.81
CA ASN A 424 17.80 14.27 3.81
C ASN A 424 18.94 13.39 4.35
N ARG A 425 19.33 12.34 3.60
CA ARG A 425 20.44 11.43 3.95
C ARG A 425 21.79 12.05 3.60
N ASN A 426 22.83 11.75 4.38
CA ASN A 426 24.18 12.23 4.08
C ASN A 426 24.62 11.81 2.66
N ALA A 427 25.11 12.76 1.89
CA ALA A 427 25.50 12.56 0.49
C ALA A 427 26.76 11.67 0.35
N SER A 428 27.55 11.56 1.41
CA SER A 428 28.76 10.73 1.50
C SER A 428 28.48 9.22 1.69
N ASN A 429 27.25 8.82 2.02
CA ASN A 429 26.92 7.41 2.23
C ASN A 429 26.28 6.80 0.97
N GLU A 430 26.99 5.86 0.34
CA GLU A 430 26.49 5.09 -0.81
C GLU A 430 25.61 3.90 -0.36
N ASP A 431 24.43 4.18 0.19
CA ASP A 431 23.45 3.13 0.49
C ASP A 431 23.00 2.45 -0.81
N THR A 432 23.03 1.12 -0.86
CA THR A 432 22.54 0.37 -2.02
C THR A 432 21.01 0.51 -2.15
N ALA A 433 20.49 0.32 -3.37
CA ALA A 433 19.04 0.32 -3.59
C ALA A 433 18.34 -0.83 -2.85
N GLU A 434 19.02 -1.96 -2.70
CA GLU A 434 18.55 -3.15 -2.00
C GLU A 434 18.41 -2.90 -0.49
N GLN A 435 19.44 -2.37 0.17
CA GLN A 435 19.38 -2.05 1.61
C GLN A 435 18.22 -1.09 1.94
N ARG A 436 17.96 -0.09 1.09
CA ARG A 436 16.81 0.81 1.24
C ARG A 436 15.46 0.09 1.10
N LEU A 437 15.35 -0.87 0.17
CA LEU A 437 14.14 -1.69 0.01
C LEU A 437 13.93 -2.62 1.22
N VAL A 438 14.98 -3.28 1.69
CA VAL A 438 14.94 -4.16 2.87
C VAL A 438 14.55 -3.38 4.12
N ALA A 439 15.12 -2.19 4.35
CA ALA A 439 14.75 -1.33 5.47
C ALA A 439 13.27 -0.89 5.41
N TYR A 440 12.78 -0.47 4.24
CA TYR A 440 11.38 -0.06 4.06
C TYR A 440 10.38 -1.20 4.25
N VAL A 441 10.65 -2.38 3.66
CA VAL A 441 9.80 -3.57 3.82
C VAL A 441 9.82 -4.05 5.27
N GLY A 442 11.00 -4.12 5.88
CA GLY A 442 11.17 -4.49 7.29
C GLY A 442 10.42 -3.55 8.23
N ALA A 443 10.65 -2.24 8.13
CA ALA A 443 9.97 -1.24 8.95
C ALA A 443 8.45 -1.24 8.75
N THR A 444 7.97 -1.44 7.52
CA THR A 444 6.53 -1.57 7.25
C THR A 444 5.95 -2.82 7.94
N ALA A 445 6.63 -3.96 7.83
CA ALA A 445 6.21 -5.21 8.46
C ALA A 445 6.24 -5.13 10.00
N SER A 446 7.26 -4.52 10.61
CA SER A 446 7.32 -4.35 12.07
C SER A 446 6.29 -3.36 12.59
N SER A 447 6.06 -2.23 11.90
CA SER A 447 5.01 -1.25 12.24
C SER A 447 3.63 -1.90 12.24
N VAL A 448 3.28 -2.61 11.16
CA VAL A 448 2.00 -3.33 11.06
C VAL A 448 1.91 -4.44 12.10
N GLY A 449 2.95 -5.27 12.25
CA GLY A 449 2.99 -6.38 13.19
C GLY A 449 2.79 -5.94 14.64
N ALA A 450 3.49 -4.90 15.09
CA ALA A 450 3.35 -4.34 16.43
C ALA A 450 1.97 -3.70 16.64
N SER A 451 1.46 -2.92 15.67
CA SER A 451 0.13 -2.30 15.78
C SER A 451 -0.99 -3.35 15.90
N LEU A 452 -0.93 -4.42 15.10
CA LEU A 452 -1.90 -5.52 15.15
C LEU A 452 -1.71 -6.42 16.38
N GLY A 453 -0.47 -6.60 16.84
CA GLY A 453 -0.15 -7.30 18.08
C GLY A 453 -0.78 -6.64 19.30
N ILE A 454 -0.59 -5.32 19.47
CA ILE A 454 -1.23 -4.55 20.55
C ILE A 454 -2.75 -4.56 20.42
N ARG A 455 -3.31 -4.47 19.21
CA ARG A 455 -4.76 -4.57 18.98
C ARG A 455 -5.32 -5.95 19.39
N ARG A 456 -4.62 -7.03 19.06
CA ARG A 456 -4.98 -8.42 19.45
C ARG A 456 -4.80 -8.66 20.95
N LEU A 457 -3.83 -8.01 21.59
CA LEU A 457 -3.64 -8.02 23.04
C LEU A 457 -4.77 -7.29 23.76
N ALA A 458 -5.16 -6.10 23.28
CA ALA A 458 -6.29 -5.34 23.83
C ALA A 458 -7.61 -6.11 23.75
N CYS A 459 -7.89 -6.77 22.62
CA CYS A 459 -9.06 -7.66 22.47
C CYS A 459 -9.00 -8.95 23.33
N ARG A 460 -7.85 -9.27 23.94
CA ARG A 460 -7.67 -10.41 24.85
C ARG A 460 -7.65 -10.03 26.34
N MET A 461 -7.70 -8.73 26.67
CA MET A 461 -7.79 -8.28 28.05
C MET A 461 -9.22 -8.29 28.56
N THR A 462 -9.47 -9.05 29.63
CA THR A 462 -10.75 -9.11 30.34
C THR A 462 -11.00 -7.87 31.21
N ASP A 463 -9.97 -7.07 31.50
CA ASP A 463 -10.10 -5.87 32.32
C ASP A 463 -10.54 -4.66 31.48
N ALA A 464 -11.85 -4.38 31.54
CA ALA A 464 -12.51 -3.33 30.77
C ALA A 464 -11.96 -1.91 31.02
N LYS A 465 -11.23 -1.67 32.12
CA LYS A 465 -10.57 -0.38 32.38
C LYS A 465 -9.33 -0.19 31.53
N TRP A 466 -8.57 -1.26 31.27
CA TRP A 466 -7.26 -1.20 30.61
C TRP A 466 -7.31 -1.54 29.11
N ALA A 467 -8.23 -2.41 28.67
CA ALA A 467 -8.40 -2.75 27.26
C ALA A 467 -8.47 -1.53 26.31
N PRO A 468 -9.29 -0.47 26.56
CA PRO A 468 -9.34 0.71 25.69
C PRO A 468 -8.11 1.62 25.83
N VAL A 469 -7.33 1.51 26.90
CA VAL A 469 -6.06 2.26 27.07
C VAL A 469 -4.97 1.60 26.23
N VAL A 470 -4.78 0.28 26.36
CA VAL A 470 -3.76 -0.46 25.59
C VAL A 470 -4.07 -0.45 24.09
N ALA A 471 -5.35 -0.49 23.69
CA ALA A 471 -5.72 -0.31 22.27
C ALA A 471 -5.19 1.00 21.66
N ARG A 472 -5.12 2.09 22.45
CA ARG A 472 -4.60 3.40 22.02
C ARG A 472 -3.07 3.46 21.99
N MET A 473 -2.37 2.51 22.60
CA MET A 473 -0.90 2.40 22.50
C MET A 473 -0.43 1.75 21.19
N GLY A 474 -1.35 1.19 20.38
CA GLY A 474 -1.04 0.51 19.13
C GLY A 474 -0.20 1.34 18.14
N PRO A 475 -0.58 2.60 17.85
CA PRO A 475 0.23 3.49 17.01
C PRO A 475 1.63 3.80 17.57
N PHE A 476 1.76 4.02 18.88
CA PHE A 476 3.07 4.25 19.52
C PHE A 476 3.98 3.02 19.40
N ALA A 477 3.46 1.83 19.72
CA ALA A 477 4.22 0.58 19.59
C ALA A 477 4.64 0.29 18.15
N ALA A 478 3.80 0.65 17.17
CA ALA A 478 4.09 0.53 15.76
C ALA A 478 5.27 1.42 15.33
N VAL A 479 5.22 2.71 15.68
CA VAL A 479 6.29 3.67 15.36
C VAL A 479 7.61 3.26 16.04
N ALA A 480 7.58 2.91 17.33
CA ALA A 480 8.77 2.48 18.05
C ALA A 480 9.41 1.20 17.46
N ALA A 481 8.60 0.20 17.07
CA ALA A 481 9.08 -1.03 16.43
C ALA A 481 9.61 -0.80 14.99
N ALA A 482 9.10 0.23 14.31
CA ALA A 482 9.59 0.63 12.99
C ALA A 482 10.90 1.41 13.08
N ASP A 483 11.02 2.40 13.98
CA ASP A 483 12.24 3.21 14.13
C ASP A 483 13.44 2.37 14.59
N LEU A 484 13.24 1.42 15.51
CA LEU A 484 14.29 0.47 15.93
C LEU A 484 14.83 -0.32 14.74
N LEU A 485 13.94 -0.95 13.95
CA LEU A 485 14.35 -1.80 12.83
C LEU A 485 14.91 -0.97 11.66
N ASN A 486 14.33 0.19 11.37
CA ASN A 486 14.81 1.12 10.36
C ASN A 486 16.23 1.61 10.67
N MET A 487 16.50 2.03 11.91
CA MET A 487 17.86 2.44 12.31
C MET A 487 18.83 1.26 12.35
N ALA A 488 18.41 0.08 12.82
CA ALA A 488 19.26 -1.11 12.83
C ALA A 488 19.70 -1.55 11.42
N VAL A 489 18.84 -1.40 10.40
CA VAL A 489 19.16 -1.76 9.01
C VAL A 489 19.86 -0.61 8.27
N MET A 490 19.38 0.63 8.36
CA MET A 490 19.96 1.75 7.60
C MET A 490 21.33 2.19 8.14
N ARG A 491 21.56 2.13 9.46
CA ARG A 491 22.84 2.51 10.08
C ARG A 491 23.73 1.31 10.39
N GLN A 492 23.50 0.17 9.73
CA GLN A 492 24.28 -1.07 9.94
C GLN A 492 25.78 -0.90 9.67
N SER A 493 26.13 -0.01 8.73
CA SER A 493 27.50 0.35 8.42
C SER A 493 28.26 0.90 9.65
N GLU A 494 27.58 1.63 10.54
CA GLU A 494 28.22 2.31 11.67
C GLU A 494 28.64 1.34 12.78
N TYR A 495 27.79 0.36 13.14
CA TYR A 495 28.16 -0.66 14.13
C TYR A 495 28.94 -1.85 13.56
N LEU A 496 28.84 -2.15 12.25
CA LEU A 496 29.63 -3.20 11.60
C LEU A 496 31.02 -2.73 11.15
N LYS A 497 31.14 -1.54 10.55
CA LYS A 497 32.41 -1.01 10.02
C LYS A 497 33.10 -0.01 10.95
N GLY A 498 32.38 0.53 11.93
CA GLY A 498 32.89 1.51 12.89
C GLY A 498 32.81 2.96 12.39
N VAL A 499 32.62 3.88 13.34
CA VAL A 499 32.59 5.34 13.13
C VAL A 499 33.98 5.91 13.39
N HIS A 500 34.36 6.94 12.63
CA HIS A 500 35.65 7.62 12.79
C HIS A 500 35.75 8.30 14.16
N VAL A 501 36.85 8.08 14.86
CA VAL A 501 37.20 8.71 16.15
C VAL A 501 38.39 9.65 15.93
N TYR A 502 38.32 10.81 16.58
CA TYR A 502 39.36 11.84 16.55
C TYR A 502 39.77 12.17 18.00
N ASP A 503 40.96 12.73 18.19
CA ASP A 503 41.45 13.18 19.50
C ASP A 503 40.97 14.62 19.83
N GLU A 504 41.54 15.23 20.88
CA GLU A 504 41.21 16.59 21.29
C GLU A 504 41.87 17.68 20.40
N ASN A 505 42.90 17.31 19.62
CA ASN A 505 43.56 18.19 18.63
C ASN A 505 42.83 18.19 17.28
N GLY A 506 42.04 17.14 17.00
CA GLY A 506 41.34 16.90 15.74
C GLY A 506 41.99 15.84 14.85
N ASP A 507 43.08 15.19 15.30
CA ASP A 507 43.78 14.15 14.58
C ASP A 507 43.01 12.83 14.57
N TYR A 508 43.19 12.04 13.51
CA TYR A 508 42.42 10.82 13.26
C TYR A 508 42.98 9.60 14.01
N VAL A 509 42.25 9.13 15.04
CA VAL A 509 42.68 8.03 15.92
C VAL A 509 42.30 6.64 15.38
N GLY A 510 41.16 6.50 14.70
CA GLY A 510 40.74 5.20 14.13
C GLY A 510 39.24 5.03 13.92
N LYS A 511 38.75 3.78 13.89
CA LYS A 511 37.32 3.44 13.74
C LYS A 511 36.82 2.59 14.89
N SER A 512 35.87 3.11 15.66
CA SER A 512 35.23 2.39 16.77
C SER A 512 33.86 1.85 16.35
N ARG A 513 33.65 0.54 16.52
CA ARG A 513 32.34 -0.11 16.37
C ARG A 513 31.47 0.14 17.61
N ARG A 514 32.07 0.23 18.81
CA ARG A 514 31.39 0.58 20.06
C ARG A 514 30.76 1.97 19.99
N CYS A 515 31.50 2.99 19.51
CA CYS A 515 30.94 4.32 19.29
C CYS A 515 29.80 4.31 18.26
N GLY A 516 29.94 3.54 17.17
CA GLY A 516 28.88 3.36 16.18
C GLY A 516 27.61 2.73 16.76
N ALA A 517 27.73 1.65 17.53
CA ALA A 517 26.61 1.02 18.22
C ALA A 517 25.92 1.98 19.20
N LEU A 518 26.69 2.77 19.96
CA LEU A 518 26.18 3.77 20.89
C LEU A 518 25.45 4.92 20.17
N ALA A 519 25.98 5.38 19.02
CA ALA A 519 25.38 6.43 18.19
C ALA A 519 24.07 5.99 17.51
N VAL A 520 23.96 4.71 17.12
CA VAL A 520 22.72 4.13 16.59
C VAL A 520 21.69 3.94 17.71
N ALA A 521 22.11 3.44 18.88
CA ALA A 521 21.22 3.24 20.03
C ALA A 521 20.66 4.55 20.59
N SER A 522 21.50 5.59 20.73
CA SER A 522 21.07 6.92 21.21
C SER A 522 20.10 7.59 20.23
N CYS A 523 20.35 7.48 18.92
CA CYS A 523 19.44 7.98 17.89
C CYS A 523 18.08 7.26 17.90
N ALA A 524 18.07 5.93 18.04
CA ALA A 524 16.82 5.16 18.14
C ALA A 524 16.04 5.52 19.41
N ALA A 525 16.70 5.64 20.55
CA ALA A 525 16.09 6.09 21.81
C ALA A 525 15.48 7.50 21.67
N GLY A 526 16.21 8.44 21.07
CA GLY A 526 15.75 9.81 20.83
C GLY A 526 14.44 9.87 20.02
N ARG A 527 14.31 9.04 18.98
CA ARG A 527 13.06 8.94 18.19
C ARG A 527 11.90 8.37 18.99
N ILE A 528 12.12 7.33 19.80
CA ILE A 528 11.08 6.73 20.66
C ILE A 528 10.61 7.76 21.70
N PHE A 529 11.53 8.50 22.32
CA PHE A 529 11.19 9.59 23.24
C PHE A 529 10.46 10.74 22.55
N ALA A 530 10.80 11.06 21.28
CA ALA A 530 10.07 12.07 20.50
C ALA A 530 8.62 11.63 20.23
N ALA A 531 8.43 10.36 19.83
CA ALA A 531 7.14 9.78 19.44
C ALA A 531 6.17 9.55 20.62
N ALA A 532 6.68 9.28 21.83
CA ALA A 532 5.84 8.94 22.98
C ALA A 532 4.85 10.07 23.37
N PRO A 533 5.25 11.36 23.54
CA PRO A 533 4.31 12.45 23.78
C PRO A 533 3.31 12.66 22.63
N ILE A 534 3.77 12.54 21.38
CA ILE A 534 2.98 12.78 20.16
C ILE A 534 1.81 11.79 20.05
N LEU A 535 2.08 10.50 20.33
CA LEU A 535 1.11 9.43 20.11
C LEU A 535 0.30 9.05 21.36
N LEU A 536 0.76 9.41 22.56
CA LEU A 536 0.07 9.07 23.82
C LEU A 536 -0.71 10.24 24.43
N LEU A 537 -0.22 11.49 24.36
CA LEU A 537 -0.89 12.62 25.02
C LEU A 537 -2.21 13.04 24.33
N PRO A 538 -2.29 13.23 23.00
CA PRO A 538 -3.53 13.67 22.37
C PRO A 538 -4.73 12.74 22.60
N PRO A 539 -4.61 11.39 22.51
CA PRO A 539 -5.71 10.48 22.86
C PRO A 539 -6.13 10.54 24.34
N LEU A 540 -5.18 10.75 25.26
CA LEU A 540 -5.47 10.89 26.69
C LEU A 540 -6.18 12.22 26.99
N ILE A 541 -5.75 13.33 26.37
CA ILE A 541 -6.37 14.65 26.50
C ILE A 541 -7.79 14.64 25.93
N ILE A 542 -8.00 14.09 24.72
CA ILE A 542 -9.34 13.95 24.14
C ILE A 542 -10.25 13.10 25.04
N ALA A 543 -9.77 11.95 25.55
CA ALA A 543 -10.55 11.13 26.48
C ALA A 543 -10.84 11.84 27.82
N ARG A 544 -9.94 12.71 28.30
CA ARG A 544 -10.13 13.53 29.50
C ARG A 544 -11.21 14.59 29.30
N ILE A 545 -11.27 15.20 28.12
CA ILE A 545 -12.30 16.16 27.71
C ILE A 545 -13.64 15.45 27.50
N GLU A 546 -13.67 14.31 26.80
CA GLU A 546 -14.89 13.48 26.60
C GLU A 546 -15.52 13.03 27.94
N LYS A 547 -14.71 12.84 29.00
CA LYS A 547 -15.20 12.54 30.35
C LYS A 547 -15.82 13.74 31.10
N HIS A 548 -15.48 14.98 30.74
CA HIS A 548 -15.93 16.18 31.45
C HIS A 548 -16.81 17.13 30.61
N SER A 549 -16.92 16.92 29.30
CA SER A 549 -17.65 17.82 28.40
C SER A 549 -18.34 17.07 27.27
N THR A 550 -19.57 17.48 26.97
CA THR A 550 -20.36 16.94 25.85
C THR A 550 -20.00 17.56 24.49
N LEU A 551 -18.93 18.38 24.43
CA LEU A 551 -18.49 19.09 23.23
C LEU A 551 -18.28 18.16 22.02
N PHE A 552 -17.64 17.00 22.21
CA PHE A 552 -17.36 16.06 21.11
C PHE A 552 -18.45 15.00 20.90
N THR A 553 -19.41 14.85 21.83
CA THR A 553 -20.49 13.86 21.72
C THR A 553 -21.74 14.43 21.03
N ARG A 554 -22.05 15.72 21.24
CA ARG A 554 -23.18 16.45 20.63
C ARG A 554 -23.10 16.46 19.09
N PRO A 555 -24.21 16.21 18.35
CA PRO A 555 -24.19 16.12 16.88
C PRO A 555 -23.64 17.37 16.18
N LYS A 556 -24.04 18.57 16.61
CA LYS A 556 -23.63 19.85 15.99
C LYS A 556 -22.14 20.18 16.15
N THR A 557 -21.43 19.56 17.10
CA THR A 557 -20.04 19.88 17.46
C THR A 557 -19.09 18.68 17.38
N ARG A 558 -19.60 17.47 17.13
CA ARG A 558 -18.81 16.25 16.91
C ARG A 558 -17.69 16.41 15.88
N TRP A 559 -17.89 17.25 14.86
CA TRP A 559 -16.89 17.54 13.82
C TRP A 559 -15.61 18.19 14.37
N LEU A 560 -15.68 18.94 15.48
CA LEU A 560 -14.52 19.59 16.12
C LEU A 560 -13.50 18.59 16.68
N ARG A 561 -13.93 17.35 16.95
CA ARG A 561 -13.09 16.29 17.54
C ARG A 561 -11.83 16.01 16.73
N VAL A 562 -11.93 16.02 15.40
CA VAL A 562 -10.80 15.74 14.49
C VAL A 562 -9.83 16.93 14.41
N PRO A 563 -10.28 18.18 14.16
CA PRO A 563 -9.43 19.37 14.28
C PRO A 563 -8.74 19.51 15.64
N THR A 564 -9.42 19.24 16.77
CA THR A 564 -8.77 19.30 18.09
C THR A 564 -7.70 18.21 18.25
N LEU A 565 -7.96 16.98 17.80
CA LEU A 565 -6.95 15.92 17.83
C LEU A 565 -5.72 16.28 16.98
N LEU A 566 -5.93 16.75 15.74
CA LEU A 566 -4.85 17.17 14.84
C LEU A 566 -4.06 18.35 15.41
N GLY A 567 -4.74 19.35 16.00
CA GLY A 567 -4.07 20.48 16.67
C GLY A 567 -3.22 20.03 17.87
N LEU A 568 -3.72 19.12 18.70
CA LEU A 568 -2.96 18.55 19.83
C LEU A 568 -1.74 17.76 19.34
N VAL A 569 -1.88 16.97 18.26
CA VAL A 569 -0.76 16.25 17.61
C VAL A 569 0.27 17.24 17.05
N GLY A 570 -0.16 18.27 16.30
CA GLY A 570 0.72 19.30 15.73
C GLY A 570 1.53 20.03 16.79
N CYS A 571 0.88 20.45 17.88
CA CYS A 571 1.57 21.03 19.04
C CYS A 571 2.55 20.04 19.68
N ALA A 572 2.16 18.77 19.86
CA ALA A 572 3.04 17.76 20.42
C ALA A 572 4.30 17.52 19.56
N ILE A 573 4.19 17.53 18.23
CA ILE A 573 5.35 17.42 17.33
C ILE A 573 6.23 18.67 17.46
N GLN A 574 5.64 19.87 17.40
CA GLN A 574 6.35 21.17 17.45
C GLN A 574 7.19 21.37 18.72
N PHE A 575 6.78 20.79 19.86
CA PHE A 575 7.54 20.87 21.11
C PHE A 575 8.36 19.60 21.43
N SER A 576 7.83 18.40 21.21
CA SER A 576 8.53 17.15 21.58
C SER A 576 9.77 16.90 20.73
N VAL A 577 9.71 17.21 19.42
CA VAL A 577 10.87 16.98 18.53
C VAL A 577 12.05 17.90 18.89
N PRO A 578 11.91 19.23 19.03
CA PRO A 578 13.03 20.08 19.45
C PRO A 578 13.61 19.73 20.82
N LEU A 579 12.76 19.42 21.82
CA LEU A 579 13.23 19.04 23.16
C LEU A 579 14.04 17.74 23.14
N THR A 580 13.55 16.71 22.45
CA THR A 580 14.23 15.40 22.42
C THR A 580 15.48 15.38 21.55
N PHE A 581 15.49 16.08 20.40
CA PHE A 581 16.70 16.23 19.59
C PHE A 581 17.75 17.12 20.29
N GLY A 582 17.33 18.11 21.09
CA GLY A 582 18.24 18.93 21.89
C GLY A 582 19.06 18.14 22.93
N LEU A 583 18.60 16.96 23.37
CA LEU A 583 19.32 16.10 24.31
C LEU A 583 20.63 15.53 23.71
N PHE A 584 20.71 15.39 22.39
CA PHE A 584 21.85 14.79 21.70
C PHE A 584 22.70 15.88 21.03
N ARG A 585 24.03 15.81 21.17
CA ARG A 585 24.98 16.63 20.41
C ARG A 585 25.33 15.91 19.10
N GLN A 586 25.70 16.65 18.05
CA GLN A 586 26.20 16.05 16.80
C GLN A 586 27.56 15.36 16.98
N THR A 587 28.40 15.91 17.87
CA THR A 587 29.66 15.32 18.32
C THR A 587 29.54 14.86 19.77
N ALA A 588 30.10 13.70 20.10
CA ALA A 588 30.06 13.13 21.44
C ALA A 588 31.48 12.80 21.92
N GLN A 589 31.94 13.51 22.95
CA GLN A 589 33.16 13.16 23.67
C GLN A 589 32.91 11.89 24.49
N LEU A 590 33.80 10.91 24.36
CA LEU A 590 33.74 9.64 25.09
C LEU A 590 35.08 9.42 25.79
N ASP A 591 35.04 9.02 27.06
CA ASP A 591 36.23 8.58 27.79
C ASP A 591 36.84 7.34 27.10
N SER A 592 38.16 7.40 26.87
CA SER A 592 38.96 6.35 26.24
C SER A 592 38.64 4.93 26.72
N LYS A 593 38.32 4.74 28.01
CA LYS A 593 37.99 3.42 28.59
C LYS A 593 36.80 2.70 27.95
N TYR A 594 35.94 3.41 27.21
CA TYR A 594 34.81 2.84 26.48
C TYR A 594 35.15 2.38 25.05
N LEU A 595 36.27 2.83 24.48
CA LEU A 595 36.75 2.40 23.16
C LEU A 595 37.19 0.92 23.16
N GLU A 596 37.46 0.38 21.97
CA GLU A 596 38.14 -0.90 21.79
C GLU A 596 39.61 -0.83 22.29
N PRO A 597 40.17 -1.90 22.91
CA PRO A 597 41.53 -1.86 23.48
C PRO A 597 42.63 -1.44 22.49
N GLU A 598 42.49 -1.84 21.22
CA GLU A 598 43.39 -1.45 20.12
C GLU A 598 43.50 0.07 19.96
N LEU A 599 42.40 0.81 20.18
CA LEU A 599 42.35 2.27 20.11
C LEU A 599 42.79 2.93 21.43
N GLN A 600 42.58 2.27 22.58
CA GLN A 600 43.07 2.74 23.88
C GLN A 600 44.61 2.79 23.94
N HIS A 601 45.28 1.91 23.20
CA HIS A 601 46.74 1.92 23.05
C HIS A 601 47.25 2.91 21.99
N ALA A 602 46.37 3.48 21.16
CA ALA A 602 46.74 4.50 20.17
C ALA A 602 46.85 5.88 20.81
N THR A 603 45.81 6.33 21.55
CA THR A 603 45.87 7.61 22.29
C THR A 603 47.01 7.63 23.32
N ARG A 604 47.26 6.50 24.00
CA ARG A 604 48.35 6.37 24.99
C ARG A 604 49.78 6.33 24.39
N LYS A 605 49.96 6.65 23.10
CA LYS A 605 51.28 6.70 22.43
C LYS A 605 51.74 8.09 22.01
N GLN A 606 50.89 9.11 22.08
CA GLN A 606 51.30 10.50 21.87
C GLN A 606 51.79 11.18 23.17
N ASP A 607 51.43 10.63 24.34
CA ASP A 607 51.92 11.11 25.66
C ASP A 607 53.38 10.66 25.94
N GLY A 608 54.34 11.42 25.40
CA GLY A 608 55.75 11.44 25.82
C GLY A 608 56.35 12.82 25.53
N GLN A 609 57.29 13.36 26.31
CA GLN A 609 58.12 12.79 27.38
C GLN A 609 58.39 13.87 28.46
N PRO A 610 58.84 13.50 29.68
CA PRO A 610 59.72 14.35 30.49
C PRO A 610 61.16 14.32 29.92
N ALA A 611 61.90 15.43 30.04
CA ALA A 611 63.21 15.60 29.40
C ALA A 611 64.40 15.01 30.18
N ASP A 612 65.47 14.68 29.46
CA ASP A 612 66.81 14.43 30.01
C ASP A 612 67.44 15.70 30.59
N GLY A 613 68.34 15.54 31.57
CA GLY A 613 69.24 16.62 32.01
C GLY A 613 69.67 16.56 33.48
N ALA A 614 70.75 15.83 33.79
CA ALA A 614 71.33 15.80 35.14
C ALA A 614 72.87 15.66 35.15
N ALA A 615 73.49 16.42 36.07
CA ALA A 615 74.83 16.27 36.66
C ALA A 615 76.10 16.52 35.80
N ALA A 616 76.92 17.48 36.27
CA ALA A 616 78.37 17.53 36.12
C ALA A 616 78.99 18.36 37.27
N ALA A 617 80.08 17.87 37.90
CA ALA A 617 80.73 18.38 39.14
C ALA A 617 79.81 18.40 40.40
N GLY A 618 80.29 18.22 41.65
CA GLY A 618 81.64 18.25 42.25
C GLY A 618 81.68 19.35 43.34
N ASP A 619 82.31 19.23 44.51
CA ASP A 619 83.15 18.20 45.16
C ASP A 619 83.19 18.51 46.70
N GLY A 620 83.72 17.62 47.56
CA GLY A 620 84.23 18.01 48.91
C GLY A 620 83.64 17.39 50.20
N ASN A 621 84.38 16.43 50.76
CA ASN A 621 84.79 16.26 52.18
C ASN A 621 83.79 15.94 53.33
N GLU A 622 83.66 14.64 53.61
CA GLU A 622 84.12 13.96 54.86
C GLU A 622 83.58 14.35 56.27
N ALA A 623 82.76 15.39 56.46
CA ALA A 623 82.32 15.78 57.81
C ALA A 623 81.10 14.99 58.37
N THR A 624 80.43 14.15 57.56
CA THR A 624 79.03 13.75 57.83
C THR A 624 78.78 12.24 58.02
N GLU A 625 79.80 11.37 57.87
CA GLU A 625 79.57 9.90 57.91
C GLU A 625 79.39 9.31 59.32
N MET A 626 79.92 9.96 60.36
CA MET A 626 79.97 9.40 61.72
C MET A 626 78.69 9.58 62.55
N PHE A 627 77.81 10.54 62.23
CA PHE A 627 76.59 10.80 63.01
C PHE A 627 75.41 9.91 62.59
N ASN A 628 75.33 9.53 61.31
CA ASN A 628 74.17 8.80 60.76
C ASN A 628 74.06 7.36 61.30
N GLN A 629 75.18 6.70 61.60
CA GLN A 629 75.21 5.27 61.96
C GLN A 629 74.43 4.92 63.26
N GLN A 630 74.30 5.84 64.23
CA GLN A 630 73.47 5.60 65.41
C GLN A 630 71.97 5.72 65.13
N VAL A 631 71.58 6.65 64.25
CA VAL A 631 70.18 6.85 63.86
C VAL A 631 69.68 5.66 63.05
N ASP A 632 70.54 5.07 62.21
CA ASP A 632 70.14 3.99 61.33
C ASP A 632 69.98 2.64 62.04
N GLN A 633 70.66 2.36 63.16
CA GLN A 633 70.42 1.11 63.92
C GLN A 633 69.02 1.05 64.55
N GLN A 634 68.50 2.15 65.11
CA GLN A 634 67.13 2.19 65.63
C GLN A 634 66.09 2.03 64.51
N LYS A 635 66.33 2.64 63.33
CA LYS A 635 65.51 2.41 62.14
C LYS A 635 65.59 0.96 61.69
N LEU A 636 66.78 0.33 61.68
CA LEU A 636 66.97 -1.04 61.21
C LEU A 636 66.21 -2.04 62.10
N ALA A 637 66.19 -1.84 63.42
CA ALA A 637 65.41 -2.68 64.33
C ALA A 637 63.89 -2.54 64.09
N ALA A 638 63.39 -1.30 63.95
CA ALA A 638 61.99 -1.05 63.62
C ALA A 638 61.60 -1.59 62.23
N MET A 639 62.51 -1.49 61.26
CA MET A 639 62.33 -1.98 59.90
C MET A 639 62.40 -3.50 59.82
N ALA A 640 63.25 -4.17 60.61
CA ALA A 640 63.29 -5.62 60.73
C ALA A 640 62.01 -6.18 61.37
N ALA A 641 61.52 -5.56 62.45
CA ALA A 641 60.22 -5.89 63.04
C ALA A 641 59.08 -5.68 62.04
N ARG A 642 59.13 -4.60 61.23
CA ARG A 642 58.14 -4.34 60.19
C ARG A 642 58.23 -5.32 59.01
N VAL A 643 59.43 -5.78 58.65
CA VAL A 643 59.64 -6.81 57.62
C VAL A 643 59.11 -8.17 58.09
N ALA A 644 59.35 -8.56 59.35
CA ALA A 644 58.76 -9.77 59.93
C ALA A 644 57.23 -9.70 59.94
N GLN A 645 56.66 -8.57 60.40
CA GLN A 645 55.20 -8.34 60.33
C GLN A 645 54.66 -8.42 58.90
N LEU A 646 55.35 -7.83 57.92
CA LEU A 646 54.95 -7.90 56.50
C LEU A 646 55.12 -9.29 55.89
N GLN A 647 56.03 -10.12 56.40
CA GLN A 647 56.19 -11.52 55.99
C GLN A 647 55.05 -12.39 56.53
N ASP A 648 54.61 -12.19 57.78
CA ASP A 648 53.42 -12.85 58.32
C ASP A 648 52.14 -12.36 57.63
N GLU A 649 52.00 -11.05 57.38
CA GLU A 649 50.87 -10.47 56.62
C GLU A 649 50.82 -11.00 55.17
N ASP A 650 51.95 -11.14 54.48
CA ASP A 650 52.02 -11.75 53.13
C ASP A 650 51.74 -13.27 53.16
N ALA A 651 52.25 -14.00 54.15
CA ALA A 651 51.92 -15.41 54.34
C ALA A 651 50.41 -15.63 54.58
N GLU A 652 49.78 -14.79 55.41
CA GLU A 652 48.33 -14.88 55.64
C GLU A 652 47.53 -14.43 54.40
N LEU A 653 47.98 -13.40 53.68
CA LEU A 653 47.35 -12.95 52.44
C LEU A 653 47.41 -14.02 51.34
N ARG A 654 48.51 -14.77 51.23
CA ARG A 654 48.65 -15.94 50.34
C ARG A 654 47.70 -17.07 50.75
N ALA A 655 47.65 -17.45 52.03
CA ALA A 655 46.69 -18.45 52.52
C ALA A 655 45.23 -18.03 52.25
N ARG A 656 44.90 -16.74 52.40
CA ARG A 656 43.60 -16.16 52.01
C ARG A 656 43.41 -16.06 50.49
N HIS A 657 44.46 -16.08 49.67
CA HIS A 657 44.38 -16.12 48.20
C HIS A 657 44.05 -17.53 47.73
N ASP A 658 44.87 -18.51 48.11
CA ASP A 658 44.76 -19.92 47.74
C ASP A 658 43.38 -20.49 48.12
N LYS A 659 42.85 -20.11 49.30
CA LYS A 659 41.49 -20.48 49.72
C LYS A 659 40.40 -19.90 48.80
N ARG A 660 40.54 -18.64 48.35
CA ARG A 660 39.59 -18.01 47.42
C ARG A 660 39.71 -18.59 46.01
N GLU A 661 40.89 -19.02 45.59
CA GLU A 661 41.06 -19.77 44.33
C GLU A 661 40.38 -21.14 44.41
N GLN A 662 40.51 -21.87 45.52
CA GLN A 662 39.76 -23.13 45.74
C GLN A 662 38.24 -22.90 45.72
N GLU A 663 37.73 -21.92 46.48
CA GLU A 663 36.30 -21.57 46.50
C GLU A 663 35.76 -21.15 45.11
N THR A 664 36.56 -20.43 44.31
CA THR A 664 36.16 -20.06 42.93
C THR A 664 36.30 -21.21 41.94
N HIS A 665 37.27 -22.12 42.10
CA HIS A 665 37.36 -23.34 41.28
C HIS A 665 36.17 -24.29 41.52
N GLU A 666 35.74 -24.49 42.77
CA GLU A 666 34.52 -25.26 43.09
C GLU A 666 33.27 -24.62 42.48
N PHE A 667 33.13 -23.30 42.60
CA PHE A 667 32.04 -22.54 42.00
C PHE A 667 32.01 -22.68 40.46
N VAL A 668 33.16 -22.52 39.79
CA VAL A 668 33.28 -22.70 38.33
C VAL A 668 32.95 -24.12 37.91
N ALA A 669 33.43 -25.15 38.63
CA ALA A 669 33.12 -26.54 38.35
C ALA A 669 31.62 -26.86 38.51
N TYR A 670 30.96 -26.31 39.54
CA TYR A 670 29.52 -26.40 39.71
C TYR A 670 28.76 -25.77 38.53
N PHE A 671 29.12 -24.55 38.13
CA PHE A 671 28.48 -23.88 37.00
C PHE A 671 28.72 -24.59 35.65
N GLN A 672 29.91 -25.13 35.40
CA GLN A 672 30.17 -25.97 34.22
C GLN A 672 29.28 -27.22 34.19
N LYS A 673 29.07 -27.88 35.33
CA LYS A 673 28.20 -29.06 35.46
C LYS A 673 26.73 -28.73 35.22
N GLU A 674 26.26 -27.59 35.73
CA GLU A 674 24.88 -27.10 35.52
C GLU A 674 24.65 -26.65 34.05
N ILE A 675 25.65 -26.03 33.42
CA ILE A 675 25.64 -25.69 31.99
C ILE A 675 25.55 -26.96 31.14
N GLN A 676 26.45 -27.93 31.32
CA GLN A 676 26.40 -29.22 30.61
C GLN A 676 25.08 -29.97 30.80
N THR A 677 24.42 -29.80 31.95
CA THR A 677 23.12 -30.40 32.23
C THR A 677 22.00 -29.70 31.45
N ARG A 678 22.04 -28.37 31.29
CA ARG A 678 21.11 -27.63 30.43
C ARG A 678 21.38 -27.82 28.95
N ASP A 679 22.63 -27.96 28.53
CA ASP A 679 22.97 -28.25 27.13
C ASP A 679 22.38 -29.59 26.69
N LYS A 680 22.46 -30.64 27.54
CA LYS A 680 21.79 -31.93 27.31
C LYS A 680 20.26 -31.86 27.27
N GLN A 681 19.65 -30.89 27.96
CA GLN A 681 18.21 -30.64 27.86
C GLN A 681 17.87 -29.87 26.58
N LEU A 682 18.72 -28.92 26.16
CA LEU A 682 18.58 -28.18 24.92
C LEU A 682 18.71 -29.09 23.70
N THR A 683 19.69 -30.00 23.64
CA THR A 683 19.84 -30.96 22.53
C THR A 683 18.59 -31.82 22.40
N LYS A 684 18.12 -32.44 23.49
CA LYS A 684 16.90 -33.26 23.50
C LYS A 684 15.67 -32.48 23.02
N LEU A 685 15.49 -31.24 23.48
CA LEU A 685 14.37 -30.39 23.04
C LEU A 685 14.51 -29.94 21.58
N THR A 686 15.72 -29.79 21.03
CA THR A 686 15.90 -29.54 19.60
C THR A 686 15.68 -30.77 18.73
N GLU A 687 15.99 -31.98 19.21
CA GLU A 687 15.67 -33.24 18.53
C GLU A 687 14.15 -33.47 18.50
N GLU A 688 13.46 -33.32 19.63
CA GLU A 688 11.99 -33.37 19.71
C GLU A 688 11.32 -32.34 18.79
N LEU A 689 11.84 -31.11 18.75
CA LEU A 689 11.36 -30.05 17.87
C LEU A 689 11.64 -30.34 16.38
N ALA A 690 12.75 -31.01 16.06
CA ALA A 690 13.06 -31.43 14.69
C ALA A 690 12.10 -32.54 14.21
N ALA A 691 11.83 -33.54 15.05
CA ALA A 691 10.84 -34.59 14.75
C ALA A 691 9.43 -34.02 14.58
N ALA A 692 9.00 -33.10 15.46
CA ALA A 692 7.70 -32.43 15.34
C ALA A 692 7.58 -31.61 14.03
N ARG A 693 8.66 -30.93 13.61
CA ARG A 693 8.71 -30.20 12.33
C ARG A 693 8.63 -31.13 11.13
N LEU A 694 9.30 -32.28 11.16
CA LEU A 694 9.25 -33.27 10.09
C LEU A 694 7.84 -33.84 9.91
N ASN A 695 7.19 -34.24 11.01
CA ASN A 695 5.81 -34.76 10.98
C ASN A 695 4.82 -33.70 10.47
N HIS A 696 4.98 -32.44 10.86
CA HIS A 696 4.16 -31.33 10.35
C HIS A 696 4.41 -31.04 8.86
N ALA A 697 5.64 -31.22 8.37
CA ALA A 697 5.94 -31.10 6.94
C ALA A 697 5.29 -32.23 6.11
N LEU A 698 5.36 -33.48 6.60
CA LEU A 698 4.72 -34.63 5.95
C LEU A 698 3.19 -34.46 5.87
N ALA A 699 2.55 -34.02 6.96
CA ALA A 699 1.12 -33.75 7.00
C ALA A 699 0.72 -32.61 6.04
N LEU A 700 1.54 -31.56 5.91
CA LEU A 700 1.35 -30.49 4.93
C LEU A 700 1.44 -31.01 3.49
N GLU A 701 2.32 -31.96 3.19
CA GLU A 701 2.48 -32.54 1.87
C GLU A 701 1.29 -33.43 1.50
N GLN A 702 0.83 -34.29 2.41
CA GLN A 702 -0.38 -35.11 2.24
C GLN A 702 -1.63 -34.24 1.99
N MET A 703 -1.80 -33.16 2.74
CA MET A 703 -2.92 -32.21 2.56
C MET A 703 -2.83 -31.44 1.24
N GLN A 704 -1.63 -31.22 0.70
CA GLN A 704 -1.46 -30.64 -0.64
C GLN A 704 -1.82 -31.66 -1.73
N GLN A 705 -1.35 -32.90 -1.63
CA GLN A 705 -1.67 -33.97 -2.58
C GLN A 705 -3.18 -34.25 -2.66
N ALA A 706 -3.87 -34.32 -1.52
CA ALA A 706 -5.33 -34.52 -1.47
C ALA A 706 -6.10 -33.39 -2.16
N ARG A 707 -5.77 -32.12 -1.83
CA ARG A 707 -6.37 -30.93 -2.45
C ARG A 707 -6.09 -30.85 -3.95
N ASP A 708 -4.89 -31.24 -4.38
CA ASP A 708 -4.50 -31.14 -5.79
C ASP A 708 -5.15 -32.25 -6.64
N ALA A 709 -5.45 -33.41 -6.04
CA ALA A 709 -6.31 -34.44 -6.64
C ALA A 709 -7.78 -33.99 -6.73
N GLU A 710 -8.35 -33.41 -5.67
CA GLU A 710 -9.70 -32.81 -5.70
C GLU A 710 -9.80 -31.74 -6.80
N ARG A 711 -8.79 -30.87 -6.92
CA ARG A 711 -8.69 -29.86 -7.97
C ARG A 711 -8.65 -30.47 -9.37
N GLN A 712 -7.95 -31.59 -9.59
CA GLN A 712 -7.94 -32.28 -10.89
C GLN A 712 -9.32 -32.85 -11.23
N HIS A 713 -10.01 -33.47 -10.28
CA HIS A 713 -11.38 -33.96 -10.46
C HIS A 713 -12.37 -32.83 -10.80
N LEU A 714 -12.28 -31.68 -10.10
CA LEU A 714 -13.09 -30.50 -10.41
C LEU A 714 -12.80 -29.91 -11.81
N ILE A 715 -11.56 -29.95 -12.27
CA ILE A 715 -11.20 -29.53 -13.64
C ILE A 715 -11.80 -30.47 -14.68
N GLN A 716 -11.78 -31.79 -14.45
CA GLN A 716 -12.42 -32.77 -15.35
C GLN A 716 -13.95 -32.57 -15.40
N GLN A 717 -14.60 -32.33 -14.25
CA GLN A 717 -16.04 -32.02 -14.22
C GLN A 717 -16.39 -30.68 -14.89
N ALA A 718 -15.48 -29.70 -14.87
CA ALA A 718 -15.68 -28.44 -15.58
C ALA A 718 -15.58 -28.64 -17.10
N ALA A 719 -14.55 -29.33 -17.58
CA ALA A 719 -14.35 -29.61 -19.01
C ALA A 719 -15.54 -30.38 -19.62
N ALA A 720 -16.02 -31.43 -18.95
CA ALA A 720 -17.19 -32.19 -19.42
C ALA A 720 -18.49 -31.36 -19.50
N LYS A 721 -18.63 -30.31 -18.67
CA LYS A 721 -19.75 -29.35 -18.74
C LYS A 721 -19.57 -28.32 -19.85
N GLU A 722 -18.33 -27.91 -20.13
CA GLU A 722 -17.99 -26.99 -21.23
C GLU A 722 -18.21 -27.66 -22.59
N GLU A 723 -17.88 -28.95 -22.71
CA GLU A 723 -18.16 -29.79 -23.89
C GLU A 723 -19.67 -29.94 -24.13
N ALA A 724 -20.44 -30.39 -23.13
CA ALA A 724 -21.89 -30.54 -23.24
C ALA A 724 -22.62 -29.20 -23.50
N ALA A 725 -22.14 -28.09 -22.94
CA ALA A 725 -22.67 -26.76 -23.25
C ALA A 725 -22.35 -26.32 -24.70
N SER A 726 -21.19 -26.71 -25.22
CA SER A 726 -20.78 -26.41 -26.60
C SER A 726 -21.64 -27.16 -27.62
N GLU A 727 -21.99 -28.43 -27.36
CA GLU A 727 -22.94 -29.19 -28.19
C GLU A 727 -24.33 -28.52 -28.22
N GLN A 728 -24.85 -28.08 -27.07
CA GLN A 728 -26.12 -27.36 -27.00
C GLN A 728 -26.08 -26.03 -27.77
N ILE A 729 -24.98 -25.28 -27.68
CA ILE A 729 -24.80 -24.03 -28.44
C ILE A 729 -24.70 -24.31 -29.95
N PHE A 730 -24.11 -25.44 -30.37
CA PHE A 730 -24.08 -25.85 -31.78
C PHE A 730 -25.49 -26.16 -32.28
N TYR A 731 -26.25 -27.00 -31.57
CA TYR A 731 -27.62 -27.36 -31.94
C TYR A 731 -28.56 -26.13 -32.00
N LEU A 732 -28.49 -25.24 -31.01
CA LEU A 732 -29.29 -23.99 -30.99
C LEU A 732 -28.92 -23.00 -32.11
N ARG A 733 -27.69 -23.03 -32.64
CA ARG A 733 -27.30 -22.23 -33.82
C ARG A 733 -27.92 -22.76 -35.10
N GLU A 734 -28.00 -24.08 -35.26
CA GLU A 734 -28.65 -24.69 -36.41
C GLU A 734 -30.16 -24.39 -36.41
N GLU A 735 -30.85 -24.55 -35.26
CA GLU A 735 -32.27 -24.16 -35.16
C GLU A 735 -32.51 -22.67 -35.43
N LEU A 736 -31.60 -21.78 -35.01
CA LEU A 736 -31.68 -20.36 -35.33
C LEU A 736 -31.54 -20.10 -36.83
N HIS A 737 -30.61 -20.77 -37.51
CA HIS A 737 -30.39 -20.62 -38.94
C HIS A 737 -31.60 -21.10 -39.77
N GLN A 738 -32.21 -22.23 -39.39
CA GLN A 738 -33.46 -22.71 -40.00
C GLN A 738 -34.62 -21.72 -39.79
N LEU A 739 -34.68 -21.04 -38.63
CA LEU A 739 -35.65 -19.97 -38.34
C LEU A 739 -35.43 -18.71 -39.19
N GLU A 740 -34.18 -18.35 -39.49
CA GLU A 740 -33.84 -17.23 -40.39
C GLU A 740 -34.28 -17.53 -41.83
N LEU A 741 -33.95 -18.72 -42.36
CA LEU A 741 -34.39 -19.18 -43.68
C LEU A 741 -35.92 -19.21 -43.81
N PHE A 742 -36.62 -19.71 -42.77
CA PHE A 742 -38.09 -19.69 -42.73
C PHE A 742 -38.66 -18.26 -42.76
N ARG A 743 -37.99 -17.30 -42.11
CA ARG A 743 -38.39 -15.89 -42.10
C ARG A 743 -38.22 -15.24 -43.46
N GLU A 744 -37.10 -15.45 -44.15
CA GLU A 744 -36.90 -14.94 -45.52
C GLU A 744 -37.95 -15.49 -46.49
N MET A 745 -38.24 -16.80 -46.41
CA MET A 745 -39.28 -17.42 -47.23
C MET A 745 -40.68 -16.85 -46.92
N LYS A 746 -41.00 -16.62 -45.65
CA LYS A 746 -42.26 -15.96 -45.24
C LYS A 746 -42.38 -14.55 -45.81
N ASP A 747 -41.32 -13.74 -45.73
CA ASP A 747 -41.36 -12.36 -46.21
C ASP A 747 -41.40 -12.29 -47.76
N SER A 748 -40.83 -13.29 -48.46
CA SER A 748 -41.02 -13.50 -49.91
C SER A 748 -42.45 -13.92 -50.29
N ILE A 749 -43.14 -14.70 -49.46
CA ILE A 749 -44.54 -15.06 -49.68
C ILE A 749 -45.45 -13.86 -49.40
N ALA A 750 -45.20 -13.10 -48.33
CA ALA A 750 -45.98 -11.92 -47.96
C ALA A 750 -45.93 -10.81 -49.03
N THR A 751 -44.78 -10.59 -49.66
CA THR A 751 -44.65 -9.69 -50.81
C THR A 751 -45.46 -10.18 -52.01
N LYS A 752 -45.29 -11.44 -52.44
CA LYS A 752 -46.07 -12.04 -53.54
C LYS A 752 -47.59 -12.00 -53.32
N MET A 753 -48.06 -12.21 -52.08
CA MET A 753 -49.48 -12.10 -51.77
C MET A 753 -50.01 -10.67 -51.94
N LYS A 754 -49.23 -9.66 -51.54
CA LYS A 754 -49.58 -8.25 -51.73
C LYS A 754 -49.60 -7.85 -53.20
N ASP A 755 -48.63 -8.31 -53.99
CA ASP A 755 -48.58 -8.05 -55.43
C ASP A 755 -49.82 -8.65 -56.13
N LEU A 756 -50.14 -9.91 -55.83
CA LEU A 756 -51.36 -10.59 -56.32
C LEU A 756 -52.65 -9.89 -55.88
N GLU A 757 -52.72 -9.38 -54.64
CA GLU A 757 -53.87 -8.62 -54.15
C GLU A 757 -54.06 -7.32 -54.96
N THR A 758 -52.98 -6.58 -55.24
CA THR A 758 -53.06 -5.37 -56.08
C THR A 758 -53.45 -5.67 -57.53
N GLN A 759 -52.97 -6.78 -58.10
CA GLN A 759 -53.39 -7.22 -59.43
C GLN A 759 -54.89 -7.59 -59.45
N LEU A 760 -55.38 -8.32 -58.45
CA LEU A 760 -56.79 -8.71 -58.33
C LEU A 760 -57.71 -7.48 -58.17
N THR A 761 -57.26 -6.42 -57.48
CA THR A 761 -58.02 -5.16 -57.42
C THR A 761 -58.10 -4.46 -58.77
N LEU A 762 -57.00 -4.42 -59.53
CA LEU A 762 -56.95 -3.78 -60.85
C LEU A 762 -57.84 -4.50 -61.87
N GLU A 763 -57.80 -5.83 -61.90
CA GLU A 763 -58.66 -6.66 -62.76
C GLU A 763 -60.16 -6.48 -62.42
N ARG A 764 -60.49 -6.31 -61.13
CA ARG A 764 -61.87 -6.05 -60.68
C ARG A 764 -62.38 -4.67 -61.09
N GLU A 765 -61.54 -3.64 -61.11
CA GLU A 765 -61.92 -2.31 -61.61
C GLU A 765 -62.14 -2.35 -63.13
N GLN A 766 -61.25 -2.99 -63.89
CA GLN A 766 -61.42 -3.17 -65.34
C GLN A 766 -62.69 -3.98 -65.69
N ALA A 767 -63.01 -5.03 -64.91
CA ALA A 767 -64.24 -5.79 -65.06
C ALA A 767 -65.51 -4.95 -64.75
N ARG A 768 -65.44 -4.07 -63.74
CA ARG A 768 -66.54 -3.15 -63.42
C ARG A 768 -66.76 -2.10 -64.51
N ASP A 769 -65.70 -1.50 -65.04
CA ASP A 769 -65.78 -0.46 -66.08
C ASP A 769 -66.29 -1.03 -67.41
N THR A 770 -65.84 -2.23 -67.78
CA THR A 770 -66.34 -2.94 -68.97
C THR A 770 -67.81 -3.34 -68.82
N SER A 771 -68.24 -3.82 -67.65
CA SER A 771 -69.67 -4.07 -67.35
C SER A 771 -70.50 -2.77 -67.47
N GLY A 772 -70.06 -1.68 -66.84
CA GLY A 772 -70.74 -0.39 -66.92
C GLY A 772 -70.72 0.26 -68.31
N ALA A 773 -69.79 -0.12 -69.18
CA ALA A 773 -69.81 0.27 -70.61
C ALA A 773 -70.81 -0.58 -71.42
N LEU A 774 -70.93 -1.87 -71.12
CA LEU A 774 -71.92 -2.76 -71.74
C LEU A 774 -73.35 -2.38 -71.35
N GLU A 775 -73.63 -2.11 -70.08
CA GLU A 775 -74.95 -1.67 -69.60
C GLU A 775 -75.44 -0.39 -70.31
N ARG A 776 -74.55 0.61 -70.47
CA ARG A 776 -74.87 1.85 -71.20
C ARG A 776 -75.23 1.57 -72.66
N LYS A 777 -74.44 0.76 -73.37
CA LYS A 777 -74.77 0.34 -74.74
C LYS A 777 -76.09 -0.43 -74.80
N PHE A 778 -76.37 -1.29 -73.83
CA PHE A 778 -77.61 -2.08 -73.80
C PHE A 778 -78.85 -1.18 -73.59
N LEU A 779 -78.73 -0.11 -72.79
CA LEU A 779 -79.77 0.90 -72.63
C LEU A 779 -79.98 1.74 -73.90
N GLU A 780 -78.91 2.13 -74.58
CA GLU A 780 -78.98 2.85 -75.88
C GLU A 780 -79.61 1.99 -76.99
N GLU A 781 -79.16 0.74 -77.13
CA GLU A 781 -79.69 -0.23 -78.10
C GLU A 781 -81.18 -0.52 -77.83
N LYS A 782 -81.56 -0.72 -76.56
CA LYS A 782 -82.96 -0.92 -76.13
C LYS A 782 -83.83 0.29 -76.44
N ALA A 783 -83.35 1.51 -76.18
CA ALA A 783 -84.07 2.74 -76.52
C ALA A 783 -84.23 2.92 -78.05
N ARG A 784 -83.21 2.55 -78.84
CA ARG A 784 -83.32 2.53 -80.32
C ARG A 784 -84.37 1.53 -80.77
N LEU A 785 -84.32 0.30 -80.26
CA LEU A 785 -85.25 -0.78 -80.61
C LEU A 785 -86.70 -0.43 -80.27
N GLN A 786 -87.00 0.12 -79.08
CA GLN A 786 -88.36 0.53 -78.74
C GLN A 786 -88.91 1.56 -79.73
N LYS A 787 -88.11 2.58 -80.09
CA LYS A 787 -88.48 3.62 -81.06
C LYS A 787 -88.62 3.10 -82.49
N GLU A 788 -87.93 2.01 -82.82
CA GLU A 788 -88.06 1.30 -84.10
C GLU A 788 -89.30 0.39 -84.13
N HIS A 789 -89.65 -0.25 -83.00
CA HIS A 789 -90.86 -1.04 -82.84
C HIS A 789 -92.13 -0.18 -82.89
N GLU A 790 -92.15 1.01 -82.27
CA GLU A 790 -93.28 1.94 -82.37
C GLU A 790 -93.53 2.36 -83.83
N LYS A 791 -92.47 2.74 -84.57
CA LYS A 791 -92.57 3.00 -86.01
C LYS A 791 -93.07 1.80 -86.81
N LYS A 792 -92.62 0.58 -86.49
CA LYS A 792 -93.08 -0.65 -87.15
C LYS A 792 -94.55 -0.95 -86.85
N ILE A 793 -95.03 -0.70 -85.63
CA ILE A 793 -96.46 -0.81 -85.27
C ILE A 793 -97.31 0.23 -86.03
N GLU A 794 -96.80 1.45 -86.20
CA GLU A 794 -97.48 2.51 -86.95
C GLU A 794 -97.54 2.24 -88.46
N ILE A 795 -96.47 1.68 -89.03
CA ILE A 795 -96.45 1.17 -90.41
C ILE A 795 -97.43 0.00 -90.58
N VAL A 796 -97.42 -0.99 -89.66
CA VAL A 796 -98.36 -2.13 -89.70
C VAL A 796 -99.82 -1.67 -89.58
N LYS A 797 -100.11 -0.57 -88.86
CA LYS A 797 -101.46 0.05 -88.83
C LYS A 797 -101.88 0.68 -90.17
N GLN A 798 -100.94 1.14 -90.98
CA GLN A 798 -101.22 1.57 -92.37
C GLN A 798 -101.41 0.33 -93.26
N GLN A 799 -100.44 -0.58 -93.25
CA GLN A 799 -100.43 -1.81 -94.06
C GLN A 799 -101.73 -2.62 -93.89
N ALA A 800 -102.17 -2.85 -92.66
CA ALA A 800 -103.38 -3.63 -92.34
C ALA A 800 -104.70 -2.96 -92.79
N LYS A 801 -104.70 -1.68 -93.19
CA LYS A 801 -105.86 -1.03 -93.84
C LYS A 801 -105.84 -1.19 -95.36
N GLU A 802 -104.68 -1.45 -95.96
CA GLU A 802 -104.47 -1.50 -97.41
C GLU A 802 -104.48 -2.96 -97.92
N ASP A 803 -103.86 -3.87 -97.16
CA ASP A 803 -103.87 -5.33 -97.39
C ASP A 803 -105.27 -5.94 -97.31
N ALA A 804 -106.24 -5.25 -96.71
CA ALA A 804 -107.64 -5.67 -96.59
C ALA A 804 -108.42 -5.68 -97.93
N ARG A 805 -107.81 -5.26 -99.04
CA ARG A 805 -108.52 -5.08 -100.33
C ARG A 805 -108.11 -6.01 -101.47
N ASN A 806 -106.85 -6.42 -101.57
CA ASN A 806 -106.33 -7.18 -102.72
C ASN A 806 -105.51 -8.41 -102.25
N GLY A 807 -106.14 -9.58 -102.25
CA GLY A 807 -105.47 -10.84 -101.90
C GLY A 807 -104.70 -11.50 -103.05
N LEU A 808 -104.02 -12.60 -102.72
CA LEU A 808 -103.50 -13.63 -103.63
C LEU A 808 -102.17 -13.41 -104.39
N ASP A 809 -101.18 -12.78 -103.74
CA ASP A 809 -99.75 -13.17 -103.91
C ASP A 809 -98.91 -12.90 -102.64
N ALA A 810 -99.52 -12.99 -101.45
CA ALA A 810 -98.87 -12.65 -100.18
C ALA A 810 -98.23 -13.87 -99.48
N ASP A 811 -98.99 -14.96 -99.34
CA ASP A 811 -98.63 -16.08 -98.45
C ASP A 811 -97.37 -16.82 -98.90
N THR A 812 -97.14 -16.97 -100.21
CA THR A 812 -95.93 -17.62 -100.75
C THR A 812 -94.65 -16.90 -100.31
N ARG A 813 -94.63 -15.56 -100.38
CA ARG A 813 -93.49 -14.74 -99.92
C ARG A 813 -93.39 -14.71 -98.39
N LYS A 814 -94.54 -14.71 -97.70
CA LYS A 814 -94.61 -14.75 -96.23
C LYS A 814 -93.98 -16.04 -95.68
N ILE A 815 -94.37 -17.20 -96.21
CA ILE A 815 -93.82 -18.52 -95.83
C ILE A 815 -92.31 -18.58 -96.05
N VAL A 816 -91.79 -18.12 -97.19
CA VAL A 816 -90.33 -18.09 -97.44
C VAL A 816 -89.60 -17.17 -96.45
N THR A 817 -90.19 -16.03 -96.09
CA THR A 817 -89.59 -15.06 -95.16
C THR A 817 -89.64 -15.55 -93.71
N ASP A 818 -90.77 -16.13 -93.28
CA ASP A 818 -90.92 -16.75 -91.96
C ASP A 818 -90.00 -17.97 -91.79
N ASN A 819 -89.86 -18.82 -92.82
CA ASN A 819 -88.90 -19.93 -92.82
C ASN A 819 -87.44 -19.44 -92.70
N LYS A 820 -87.08 -18.35 -93.39
CA LYS A 820 -85.73 -17.77 -93.26
C LYS A 820 -85.51 -17.21 -91.85
N ARG A 821 -86.48 -16.50 -91.28
CA ARG A 821 -86.41 -15.99 -89.89
C ARG A 821 -86.31 -17.13 -88.88
N MET A 822 -87.09 -18.20 -89.03
CA MET A 822 -86.99 -19.39 -88.17
C MET A 822 -85.61 -20.06 -88.27
N GLY A 823 -85.02 -20.11 -89.46
CA GLY A 823 -83.66 -20.63 -89.64
C GLY A 823 -82.57 -19.76 -89.01
N GLU A 824 -82.78 -18.45 -88.88
CA GLU A 824 -81.87 -17.51 -88.23
C GLU A 824 -82.03 -17.55 -86.70
N GLU A 825 -83.27 -17.53 -86.20
CA GLU A 825 -83.60 -17.71 -84.78
C GLU A 825 -83.07 -19.04 -84.24
N LEU A 826 -83.29 -20.16 -84.95
CA LEU A 826 -82.82 -21.48 -84.53
C LEU A 826 -81.28 -21.54 -84.42
N ARG A 827 -80.55 -20.84 -85.30
CA ARG A 827 -79.08 -20.74 -85.21
C ARG A 827 -78.66 -19.95 -83.97
N PHE A 828 -79.34 -18.84 -83.67
CA PHE A 828 -79.06 -18.04 -82.47
C PHE A 828 -79.34 -18.83 -81.18
N GLN A 829 -80.48 -19.53 -81.11
CA GLN A 829 -80.84 -20.42 -80.00
C GLN A 829 -79.79 -21.53 -79.78
N LEU A 830 -79.29 -22.14 -80.86
CA LEU A 830 -78.22 -23.14 -80.80
C LEU A 830 -76.89 -22.57 -80.30
N GLN A 831 -76.46 -21.40 -80.80
CA GLN A 831 -75.23 -20.74 -80.33
C GLN A 831 -75.31 -20.37 -78.85
N MET A 832 -76.43 -19.80 -78.39
CA MET A 832 -76.64 -19.48 -76.97
C MET A 832 -76.62 -20.76 -76.10
N THR A 833 -77.19 -21.86 -76.60
CA THR A 833 -77.16 -23.16 -75.91
C THR A 833 -75.74 -23.71 -75.78
N GLU A 834 -74.90 -23.59 -76.81
CA GLU A 834 -73.48 -23.97 -76.72
C GLU A 834 -72.69 -23.11 -75.72
N GLU A 835 -72.92 -21.79 -75.71
CA GLU A 835 -72.23 -20.87 -74.78
C GLU A 835 -72.64 -21.14 -73.32
N LEU A 836 -73.93 -21.31 -73.04
CA LEU A 836 -74.43 -21.74 -71.73
C LEU A 836 -73.86 -23.11 -71.29
N GLN A 837 -73.66 -24.05 -72.23
CA GLN A 837 -73.00 -25.32 -71.94
C GLN A 837 -71.50 -25.15 -71.62
N ARG A 838 -70.78 -24.27 -72.32
CA ARG A 838 -69.37 -23.93 -72.02
C ARG A 838 -69.22 -23.26 -70.66
N GLU A 839 -70.08 -22.30 -70.33
CA GLU A 839 -70.09 -21.65 -69.01
C GLU A 839 -70.37 -22.66 -67.90
N LYS A 840 -71.40 -23.51 -68.06
CA LYS A 840 -71.72 -24.58 -67.10
C LYS A 840 -70.52 -25.48 -66.85
N GLN A 841 -69.79 -25.91 -67.89
CA GLN A 841 -68.58 -26.73 -67.73
C GLN A 841 -67.46 -25.97 -66.99
N GLN A 842 -67.28 -24.68 -67.22
CA GLN A 842 -66.33 -23.88 -66.43
C GLN A 842 -66.72 -23.78 -64.96
N PHE A 843 -68.00 -23.54 -64.64
CA PHE A 843 -68.47 -23.47 -63.26
C PHE A 843 -68.37 -24.82 -62.53
N GLU A 844 -68.73 -25.94 -63.17
CA GLU A 844 -68.54 -27.28 -62.61
C GLU A 844 -67.06 -27.60 -62.37
N THR A 845 -66.16 -27.15 -63.26
CA THR A 845 -64.71 -27.35 -63.10
C THR A 845 -64.17 -26.51 -61.94
N ARG A 846 -64.55 -25.22 -61.85
CA ARG A 846 -64.18 -24.34 -60.73
C ARG A 846 -64.69 -24.87 -59.39
N ALA A 847 -65.92 -25.37 -59.33
CA ALA A 847 -66.50 -25.96 -58.11
C ALA A 847 -65.72 -27.20 -57.63
N LYS A 848 -65.28 -28.07 -58.56
CA LYS A 848 -64.42 -29.22 -58.25
C LYS A 848 -63.06 -28.77 -57.69
N THR A 849 -62.41 -27.77 -58.31
CA THR A 849 -61.13 -27.23 -57.83
C THR A 849 -61.26 -26.63 -56.42
N LEU A 850 -62.28 -25.80 -56.18
CA LEU A 850 -62.54 -25.21 -54.85
C LEU A 850 -62.81 -26.27 -53.78
N SER A 851 -63.51 -27.35 -54.13
CA SER A 851 -63.80 -28.46 -53.21
C SER A 851 -62.53 -29.20 -52.76
N VAL A 852 -61.58 -29.42 -53.67
CA VAL A 852 -60.27 -30.02 -53.35
C VAL A 852 -59.42 -29.08 -52.48
N GLU A 853 -59.41 -27.78 -52.81
CA GLU A 853 -58.65 -26.78 -52.04
C GLU A 853 -59.20 -26.60 -50.62
N LEU A 854 -60.54 -26.64 -50.45
CA LEU A 854 -61.19 -26.64 -49.14
C LEU A 854 -60.82 -27.89 -48.31
N GLN A 855 -60.81 -29.08 -48.93
CA GLN A 855 -60.35 -30.30 -48.25
C GLN A 855 -58.88 -30.20 -47.82
N LEU A 856 -58.03 -29.60 -48.65
CA LEU A 856 -56.62 -29.38 -48.31
C LEU A 856 -56.43 -28.38 -47.16
N GLN A 857 -57.26 -27.35 -47.06
CA GLN A 857 -57.27 -26.43 -45.90
C GLN A 857 -57.65 -27.17 -44.61
N VAL A 858 -58.76 -27.92 -44.60
CA VAL A 858 -59.23 -28.68 -43.43
C VAL A 858 -58.18 -29.72 -42.98
N GLN A 859 -57.45 -30.35 -43.91
CA GLN A 859 -56.35 -31.25 -43.57
C GLN A 859 -55.15 -30.52 -42.93
N LYS A 860 -54.82 -29.31 -43.38
CA LYS A 860 -53.76 -28.47 -42.77
C LYS A 860 -54.13 -28.04 -41.35
N GLU A 861 -55.37 -27.59 -41.14
CA GLU A 861 -55.88 -27.24 -39.80
C GLU A 861 -55.79 -28.44 -38.84
N ALA A 862 -56.14 -29.65 -39.32
CA ALA A 862 -56.02 -30.88 -38.54
C ALA A 862 -54.56 -31.28 -38.23
N GLU A 863 -53.60 -31.01 -39.12
CA GLU A 863 -52.16 -31.18 -38.84
C GLU A 863 -51.66 -30.17 -37.79
N PHE A 864 -51.97 -28.88 -37.94
CA PHE A 864 -51.58 -27.86 -36.95
C PHE A 864 -52.16 -28.15 -35.56
N ALA A 865 -53.41 -28.63 -35.49
CA ALA A 865 -54.03 -29.05 -34.23
C ALA A 865 -53.27 -30.23 -33.56
N LYS A 866 -52.85 -31.25 -34.33
CA LYS A 866 -52.00 -32.35 -33.83
C LYS A 866 -50.64 -31.85 -33.36
N GLN A 867 -50.02 -30.93 -34.11
CA GLN A 867 -48.68 -30.41 -33.80
C GLN A 867 -48.68 -29.60 -32.50
N ALA A 868 -49.66 -28.72 -32.31
CA ALA A 868 -49.89 -28.01 -31.06
C ALA A 868 -50.15 -28.99 -29.89
N GLN A 869 -50.89 -30.08 -30.13
CA GLN A 869 -51.14 -31.10 -29.10
C GLN A 869 -49.89 -31.93 -28.75
N ARG A 870 -48.93 -32.13 -29.67
CA ARG A 870 -47.61 -32.72 -29.36
C ARG A 870 -46.77 -31.79 -28.48
N GLN A 871 -46.61 -30.52 -28.89
CA GLN A 871 -45.87 -29.53 -28.13
C GLN A 871 -46.44 -29.32 -26.71
N ALA A 872 -47.77 -29.38 -26.55
CA ALA A 872 -48.41 -29.34 -25.23
C ALA A 872 -48.07 -30.55 -24.33
N ARG A 873 -47.91 -31.76 -24.91
CA ARG A 873 -47.49 -32.96 -24.18
C ARG A 873 -46.00 -32.88 -23.81
N GLU A 874 -45.14 -32.47 -24.73
CA GLU A 874 -43.71 -32.25 -24.51
C GLU A 874 -43.47 -31.21 -23.41
N LEU A 875 -44.15 -30.06 -23.44
CA LEU A 875 -44.13 -29.05 -22.37
C LEU A 875 -44.61 -29.59 -21.02
N THR A 876 -45.58 -30.51 -21.02
CA THR A 876 -46.06 -31.15 -19.78
C THR A 876 -45.02 -32.11 -19.23
N GLN A 877 -44.38 -32.90 -20.10
CA GLN A 877 -43.32 -33.85 -19.74
C GLN A 877 -42.06 -33.13 -19.21
N LEU A 878 -41.62 -32.05 -19.89
CA LEU A 878 -40.52 -31.20 -19.42
C LEU A 878 -40.83 -30.60 -18.04
N ARG A 879 -42.07 -30.14 -17.80
CA ARG A 879 -42.50 -29.61 -16.50
C ARG A 879 -42.51 -30.66 -15.38
N SER A 880 -42.82 -31.92 -15.67
CA SER A 880 -42.67 -33.00 -14.69
C SER A 880 -41.20 -33.29 -14.37
N SER A 881 -40.33 -33.40 -15.39
CA SER A 881 -38.90 -33.64 -15.18
C SER A 881 -38.21 -32.48 -14.46
N LEU A 882 -38.61 -31.23 -14.73
CA LEU A 882 -38.12 -30.06 -14.00
C LEU A 882 -38.46 -30.15 -12.51
N ARG A 883 -39.73 -30.44 -12.16
CA ARG A 883 -40.15 -30.62 -10.76
C ARG A 883 -39.40 -31.75 -10.06
N GLU A 884 -39.16 -32.86 -10.77
CA GLU A 884 -38.41 -33.99 -10.22
C GLU A 884 -36.94 -33.61 -9.94
N ALA A 885 -36.33 -32.82 -10.84
CA ALA A 885 -34.99 -32.26 -10.64
C ALA A 885 -34.94 -31.24 -9.50
N GLU A 886 -35.90 -30.32 -9.40
CA GLU A 886 -36.06 -29.37 -8.30
C GLU A 886 -36.20 -30.11 -6.95
N GLN A 887 -37.00 -31.18 -6.90
CA GLN A 887 -37.24 -31.96 -5.69
C GLN A 887 -35.99 -32.77 -5.27
N LYS A 888 -35.26 -33.34 -6.23
CA LYS A 888 -33.96 -34.00 -5.99
C LYS A 888 -32.89 -33.01 -5.52
N LEU A 889 -32.83 -31.82 -6.12
CA LEU A 889 -31.91 -30.76 -5.72
C LEU A 889 -32.23 -30.24 -4.31
N GLY A 890 -33.51 -30.05 -3.97
CA GLY A 890 -33.95 -29.66 -2.64
C GLY A 890 -33.60 -30.69 -1.57
N ALA A 891 -33.75 -31.99 -1.87
CA ALA A 891 -33.33 -33.07 -0.97
C ALA A 891 -31.80 -33.09 -0.75
N GLY A 892 -31.01 -32.92 -1.82
CA GLY A 892 -29.56 -32.80 -1.73
C GLY A 892 -29.09 -31.58 -0.94
N LEU A 893 -29.76 -30.43 -1.11
CA LEU A 893 -29.47 -29.21 -0.36
C LEU A 893 -29.80 -29.37 1.14
N ALA A 894 -30.90 -30.07 1.46
CA ALA A 894 -31.26 -30.39 2.84
C ALA A 894 -30.24 -31.33 3.52
N ALA A 895 -29.76 -32.36 2.81
CA ALA A 895 -28.71 -33.25 3.30
C ALA A 895 -27.40 -32.47 3.56
N ALA A 896 -26.92 -31.70 2.57
CA ALA A 896 -25.71 -30.89 2.72
C ALA A 896 -25.82 -29.85 3.85
N SER A 897 -27.01 -29.29 4.09
CA SER A 897 -27.26 -28.41 5.24
C SER A 897 -27.17 -29.15 6.58
N TRP A 898 -27.62 -30.41 6.63
CA TRP A 898 -27.56 -31.23 7.84
C TRP A 898 -26.12 -31.63 8.16
N ASP A 899 -25.35 -32.05 7.16
CA ASP A 899 -23.92 -32.34 7.30
C ASP A 899 -23.12 -31.10 7.72
N ALA A 900 -23.41 -29.92 7.13
CA ALA A 900 -22.79 -28.66 7.54
C ALA A 900 -23.05 -28.33 9.03
N HIS A 901 -24.26 -28.59 9.54
CA HIS A 901 -24.55 -28.48 10.97
C HIS A 901 -23.83 -29.54 11.81
N ALA A 902 -23.73 -30.79 11.34
CA ALA A 902 -22.99 -31.85 12.03
C ALA A 902 -21.47 -31.59 12.08
N HIS A 903 -20.89 -30.93 11.07
CA HIS A 903 -19.50 -30.46 11.09
C HIS A 903 -19.31 -29.25 12.02
N ALA A 904 -20.23 -28.27 11.99
CA ALA A 904 -20.19 -27.13 12.90
C ALA A 904 -20.22 -27.58 14.39
N ALA A 905 -21.10 -28.52 14.74
CA ALA A 905 -21.20 -29.07 16.09
C ALA A 905 -19.97 -29.87 16.53
N ARG A 906 -19.24 -30.51 15.60
CA ARG A 906 -17.95 -31.16 15.90
C ARG A 906 -16.85 -30.13 16.20
N HIS A 907 -16.70 -29.11 15.35
CA HIS A 907 -15.71 -28.04 15.56
C HIS A 907 -16.02 -27.14 16.78
N GLU A 908 -17.27 -27.07 17.23
CA GLU A 908 -17.62 -26.39 18.48
C GLU A 908 -17.09 -27.16 19.69
N ARG A 909 -17.22 -28.49 19.73
CA ARG A 909 -16.67 -29.35 20.80
C ARG A 909 -15.14 -29.34 20.83
N GLU A 910 -14.47 -29.44 19.68
CA GLU A 910 -12.99 -29.31 19.60
C GLU A 910 -12.51 -27.96 20.16
N ARG A 911 -13.29 -26.89 19.92
CA ARG A 911 -12.99 -25.56 20.46
C ARG A 911 -13.22 -25.47 21.97
N GLU A 912 -14.23 -26.13 22.51
CA GLU A 912 -14.44 -26.21 23.97
C GLU A 912 -13.29 -26.93 24.65
N GLU A 913 -12.89 -28.11 24.15
CA GLU A 913 -11.75 -28.89 24.63
C GLU A 913 -10.44 -28.06 24.60
N LEU A 914 -10.12 -27.44 23.46
CA LEU A 914 -8.95 -26.55 23.33
C LEU A 914 -9.03 -25.32 24.26
N THR A 915 -10.22 -24.84 24.64
CA THR A 915 -10.32 -23.76 25.64
C THR A 915 -10.10 -24.24 27.07
N LEU A 916 -10.48 -25.47 27.41
CA LEU A 916 -10.18 -26.09 28.70
C LEU A 916 -8.67 -26.29 28.88
N ASP A 917 -7.99 -26.81 27.85
CA ASP A 917 -6.53 -26.95 27.83
C ASP A 917 -5.80 -25.61 27.97
N VAL A 918 -6.25 -24.59 27.24
CA VAL A 918 -5.72 -23.22 27.37
C VAL A 918 -5.95 -22.66 28.78
N GLU A 919 -7.02 -23.03 29.47
CA GLU A 919 -7.19 -22.67 30.88
C GLU A 919 -6.31 -23.50 31.84
N GLY A 920 -6.12 -24.79 31.59
CA GLY A 920 -5.17 -25.65 32.32
C GLY A 920 -3.74 -25.08 32.25
N LEU A 921 -3.27 -24.78 31.05
CA LEU A 921 -1.97 -24.15 30.81
C LEU A 921 -1.87 -22.76 31.48
N ARG A 922 -2.94 -21.96 31.49
CA ARG A 922 -2.98 -20.69 32.25
C ARG A 922 -2.90 -20.90 33.76
N LYS A 923 -3.54 -21.92 34.33
CA LYS A 923 -3.44 -22.28 35.75
C LYS A 923 -1.99 -22.67 36.10
N LEU A 924 -1.35 -23.50 35.28
CA LEU A 924 0.05 -23.91 35.47
C LEU A 924 1.03 -22.74 35.32
N LEU A 925 0.82 -21.84 34.35
CA LEU A 925 1.59 -20.61 34.18
C LEU A 925 1.45 -19.65 35.38
N ARG A 926 0.27 -19.57 36.01
CA ARG A 926 0.05 -18.78 37.24
C ARG A 926 0.85 -19.34 38.43
N LEU A 927 0.95 -20.68 38.55
CA LEU A 927 1.76 -21.35 39.56
C LEU A 927 3.26 -21.07 39.38
N LYS A 928 3.80 -21.27 38.17
CA LYS A 928 5.22 -20.96 37.88
C LYS A 928 5.55 -19.47 38.03
N ASN A 929 4.63 -18.57 37.73
CA ASN A 929 4.79 -17.14 38.06
C ASN A 929 4.70 -16.84 39.57
N ARG A 930 4.13 -17.71 40.41
CA ARG A 930 4.19 -17.58 41.87
C ARG A 930 5.55 -18.04 42.40
N GLU A 931 6.06 -19.18 41.94
CA GLU A 931 7.42 -19.66 42.23
C GLU A 931 8.50 -18.63 41.87
N LEU A 932 8.47 -18.10 40.64
CA LEU A 932 9.44 -17.08 40.18
C LEU A 932 9.39 -15.79 41.00
N ARG A 933 8.23 -15.41 41.56
CA ARG A 933 8.11 -14.26 42.47
C ARG A 933 8.68 -14.56 43.86
N ASN A 934 8.55 -15.79 44.35
CA ASN A 934 9.18 -16.22 45.60
C ASN A 934 10.72 -16.27 45.44
N LEU A 935 11.23 -16.84 44.35
CA LEU A 935 12.66 -16.86 44.03
C LEU A 935 13.25 -15.44 43.91
N ARG A 936 12.55 -14.52 43.22
CA ARG A 936 12.97 -13.12 43.14
C ARG A 936 12.98 -12.42 44.49
N ARG A 937 12.02 -12.70 45.38
CA ARG A 937 12.04 -12.18 46.77
C ARG A 937 13.25 -12.71 47.54
N LEU A 938 13.53 -14.01 47.47
CA LEU A 938 14.68 -14.62 48.13
C LEU A 938 16.00 -13.98 47.65
N ALA A 939 16.18 -13.85 46.34
CA ALA A 939 17.35 -13.20 45.74
C ALA A 939 17.45 -11.71 46.13
N GLN A 940 16.33 -11.00 46.22
CA GLN A 940 16.31 -9.61 46.68
C GLN A 940 16.75 -9.49 48.15
N THR A 941 16.28 -10.39 49.03
CA THR A 941 16.70 -10.42 50.44
C THR A 941 18.19 -10.70 50.58
N ILE A 942 18.73 -11.66 49.83
CA ILE A 942 20.18 -11.96 49.81
C ILE A 942 20.99 -10.75 49.33
N LEU A 943 20.51 -10.03 48.30
CA LEU A 943 21.15 -8.79 47.84
C LEU A 943 21.10 -7.67 48.89
N THR A 944 19.98 -7.49 49.59
CA THR A 944 19.88 -6.50 50.69
C THR A 944 20.85 -6.86 51.81
N GLN A 945 20.85 -8.11 52.29
CA GLN A 945 21.79 -8.57 53.33
C GLN A 945 23.25 -8.36 52.95
N ARG A 946 23.62 -8.58 51.67
CA ARG A 946 24.95 -8.25 51.17
C ARG A 946 25.24 -6.74 51.19
N THR A 947 24.27 -5.92 50.78
CA THR A 947 24.40 -4.45 50.79
C THR A 947 24.59 -3.93 52.22
N ASP A 948 23.82 -4.45 53.18
CA ASP A 948 23.91 -4.07 54.59
C ASP A 948 25.30 -4.39 55.18
N VAL A 949 25.89 -5.53 54.80
CA VAL A 949 27.26 -5.92 55.17
C VAL A 949 28.32 -5.05 54.49
N GLU A 950 28.18 -4.77 53.19
CA GLU A 950 29.09 -3.86 52.46
C GLU A 950 29.05 -2.44 53.05
N GLN A 951 27.87 -1.96 53.45
CA GLN A 951 27.71 -0.66 54.10
C GLN A 951 28.32 -0.64 55.52
N PHE A 952 28.14 -1.69 56.32
CA PHE A 952 28.79 -1.83 57.62
C PHE A 952 30.33 -1.76 57.54
N PHE A 953 30.93 -2.37 56.51
CA PHE A 953 32.37 -2.26 56.26
C PHE A 953 32.79 -0.84 55.85
N LEU A 954 31.99 -0.14 55.04
CA LEU A 954 32.26 1.26 54.66
C LEU A 954 32.18 2.21 55.87
N ASP A 955 31.14 2.10 56.69
CA ASP A 955 31.00 2.91 57.92
C ASP A 955 32.16 2.64 58.91
N SER A 956 32.58 1.37 59.03
CA SER A 956 33.73 0.98 59.85
C SER A 956 35.05 1.59 59.34
N LEU A 957 35.27 1.56 58.02
CA LEU A 957 36.45 2.18 57.39
C LEU A 957 36.44 3.70 57.53
N GLU A 958 35.28 4.36 57.43
CA GLU A 958 35.20 5.81 57.63
C GLU A 958 35.40 6.19 59.11
N HIS A 959 34.93 5.38 60.06
CA HIS A 959 35.23 5.58 61.48
C HIS A 959 36.73 5.53 61.75
N VAL A 960 37.43 4.49 61.26
CA VAL A 960 38.90 4.38 61.37
C VAL A 960 39.61 5.56 60.71
N LYS A 961 39.15 6.01 59.54
CA LYS A 961 39.69 7.20 58.86
C LYS A 961 39.55 8.47 59.71
N ARG A 962 38.38 8.69 60.33
CA ARG A 962 38.14 9.85 61.21
C ARG A 962 39.03 9.80 62.46
N GLU A 963 39.28 8.61 63.00
CA GLU A 963 40.18 8.39 64.15
C GLU A 963 41.63 8.80 63.80
N ILE A 964 42.15 8.32 62.65
CA ILE A 964 43.48 8.68 62.12
C ILE A 964 43.58 10.20 61.83
N GLU A 965 42.52 10.81 61.31
CA GLU A 965 42.48 12.27 61.10
C GLU A 965 42.47 13.07 62.43
N ARG A 966 41.90 12.53 63.51
CA ARG A 966 41.99 13.13 64.85
C ARG A 966 43.41 13.04 65.40
N GLU A 967 44.01 11.85 65.40
CA GLU A 967 45.39 11.66 65.88
C GLU A 967 46.40 12.54 65.13
N ARG A 968 46.26 12.69 63.81
CA ARG A 968 47.12 13.57 63.01
C ARG A 968 46.96 15.04 63.40
N LYS A 969 45.73 15.51 63.69
CA LYS A 969 45.48 16.88 64.17
C LYS A 969 46.07 17.11 65.57
N GLU A 970 45.88 16.16 66.49
CA GLU A 970 46.45 16.26 67.84
C GLU A 970 47.98 16.22 67.84
N LYS A 971 48.59 15.43 66.95
CA LYS A 971 50.05 15.38 66.78
C LYS A 971 50.57 16.69 66.20
N HIS A 972 49.96 17.20 65.14
CA HIS A 972 50.35 18.47 64.53
C HIS A 972 50.18 19.67 65.48
N GLY A 973 49.14 19.66 66.32
CA GLY A 973 48.96 20.63 67.41
C GLY A 973 50.12 20.60 68.41
N ARG A 974 50.49 19.41 68.91
CA ARG A 974 51.62 19.21 69.83
C ARG A 974 52.96 19.63 69.22
N GLU A 975 53.19 19.34 67.94
CA GLU A 975 54.38 19.78 67.21
C GLU A 975 54.44 21.31 67.06
N THR A 976 53.29 21.95 66.80
CA THR A 976 53.18 23.41 66.70
C THR A 976 53.39 24.09 68.05
N GLU A 977 52.83 23.57 69.14
CA GLU A 977 53.06 24.10 70.50
C GLU A 977 54.54 24.02 70.91
N ASN A 978 55.22 22.91 70.60
CA ASN A 978 56.65 22.78 70.88
C ASN A 978 57.49 23.74 70.05
N TYR A 979 57.21 23.89 68.75
CA TYR A 979 57.88 24.90 67.91
C TYR A 979 57.70 26.32 68.47
N HIS A 980 56.49 26.67 68.92
CA HIS A 980 56.22 27.96 69.57
C HIS A 980 56.91 28.12 70.93
N ARG A 981 57.17 27.03 71.69
CA ARG A 981 58.03 27.09 72.89
C ARG A 981 59.49 27.31 72.54
N GLU A 982 60.03 26.54 71.60
CA GLU A 982 61.45 26.60 71.21
C GLU A 982 61.82 27.98 70.64
N VAL A 983 60.98 28.56 69.78
CA VAL A 983 61.18 29.91 69.22
C VAL A 983 61.12 31.01 70.29
N ASN A 984 60.29 30.85 71.33
CA ASN A 984 60.25 31.78 72.47
C ASN A 984 61.47 31.63 73.38
N CYS A 985 61.91 30.39 73.68
CA CYS A 985 63.14 30.15 74.44
C CYS A 985 64.39 30.69 73.71
N ALA A 986 64.45 30.52 72.38
CA ALA A 986 65.54 31.04 71.55
C ALA A 986 65.63 32.58 71.54
N HIS A 987 64.51 33.29 71.68
CA HIS A 987 64.51 34.76 71.79
C HIS A 987 65.08 35.27 73.12
N VAL A 988 64.89 34.55 74.23
CA VAL A 988 65.41 34.95 75.55
C VAL A 988 66.93 34.73 75.65
N ALA A 989 67.48 33.73 74.94
CA ALA A 989 68.86 33.30 75.08
C ALA A 989 69.91 34.16 74.31
N LYS A 990 69.50 35.15 73.51
CA LYS A 990 70.42 35.85 72.58
C LYS A 990 71.10 37.10 73.15
N ALA A 991 71.62 37.00 74.38
CA ALA A 991 72.38 38.09 75.01
C ALA A 991 73.64 37.60 75.77
N ARG A 992 74.82 38.09 75.33
CA ARG A 992 76.18 37.96 75.91
C ARG A 992 77.02 36.70 75.56
N TYR A 993 77.91 36.88 74.59
CA TYR A 993 79.35 36.54 74.54
C TYR A 993 79.93 35.23 75.14
N HIS A 994 80.62 34.47 74.26
CA HIS A 994 82.05 34.01 74.27
C HIS A 994 82.96 34.30 75.49
N PRO A 995 84.12 33.58 75.68
CA PRO A 995 84.68 32.43 74.93
C PRO A 995 85.30 31.27 75.81
N ASP A 996 86.03 30.35 75.15
CA ASP A 996 87.18 29.51 75.61
C ASP A 996 87.05 28.10 76.28
N HIS A 997 87.71 27.12 75.63
CA HIS A 997 88.50 25.93 76.07
C HIS A 997 88.13 25.16 77.39
N LEU A 998 88.08 23.81 77.49
CA LEU A 998 89.13 22.80 77.18
C LEU A 998 88.70 21.33 77.52
N ASN A 999 89.37 20.32 76.92
CA ASN A 999 89.70 18.95 77.40
C ASN A 999 88.68 17.79 77.65
N ILE A 1000 88.58 16.91 76.64
CA ILE A 1000 88.94 15.45 76.64
C ILE A 1000 88.56 14.54 77.84
N SER A 1001 87.61 13.62 77.62
CA SER A 1001 87.65 12.14 77.94
C SER A 1001 86.24 11.51 77.72
N LEU A 1002 86.03 10.22 77.42
CA LEU A 1002 86.91 9.03 77.35
C LEU A 1002 86.44 8.01 76.26
N LYS A 1003 87.41 7.24 75.72
CA LYS A 1003 87.37 5.95 74.98
C LYS A 1003 86.04 5.15 74.94
N LYS A 1004 85.49 4.80 73.77
CA LYS A 1004 85.81 3.65 72.85
C LYS A 1004 85.35 2.24 73.33
N TRP A 1005 84.56 1.53 72.50
CA TRP A 1005 84.59 0.07 72.17
C TRP A 1005 83.43 -0.27 71.20
N ILE A 1006 83.48 -1.22 70.24
CA ILE A 1006 84.56 -1.76 69.36
C ILE A 1006 83.90 -2.57 68.18
N TYR A 1007 84.52 -2.59 66.97
CA TYR A 1007 84.52 -3.61 65.86
C TYR A 1007 83.24 -4.44 65.50
N ALA A 1008 82.97 -5.00 64.31
CA ALA A 1008 83.58 -5.21 62.98
C ALA A 1008 82.46 -5.83 62.07
N SER A 1009 82.55 -6.18 60.78
CA SER A 1009 83.36 -5.93 59.57
C SER A 1009 83.10 -7.09 58.57
N SER A 1010 83.15 -6.84 57.25
CA SER A 1010 83.36 -7.82 56.15
C SER A 1010 82.22 -8.81 55.76
N ALA A 1011 82.15 -9.40 54.55
CA ALA A 1011 82.62 -8.96 53.20
C ALA A 1011 82.18 -9.93 52.05
N GLY A 1012 81.92 -9.38 50.84
CA GLY A 1012 82.02 -10.08 49.53
C GLY A 1012 80.83 -10.95 49.07
N LYS A 1013 80.79 -11.48 47.83
CA LYS A 1013 81.59 -11.21 46.59
C LYS A 1013 81.00 -11.97 45.35
N THR A 1014 80.90 -11.32 44.16
CA THR A 1014 80.89 -11.88 42.75
C THR A 1014 79.88 -13.01 42.34
N GLY A 1015 79.41 -13.20 41.10
CA GLY A 1015 79.54 -12.48 39.79
C GLY A 1015 79.18 -13.40 38.57
N SER A 1016 78.96 -12.85 37.35
CA SER A 1016 78.92 -13.52 35.99
C SER A 1016 77.84 -14.61 35.68
N GLU A 1017 77.37 -14.94 34.44
CA GLU A 1017 77.40 -14.35 33.07
C GLU A 1017 76.40 -15.04 32.05
N PHE A 1018 76.08 -14.38 30.91
CA PHE A 1018 75.74 -14.86 29.52
C PHE A 1018 74.48 -15.71 29.08
N PHE A 1019 73.81 -15.19 28.00
CA PHE A 1019 73.26 -15.80 26.74
C PHE A 1019 72.15 -16.92 26.62
N VAL A 1020 70.94 -16.52 26.15
CA VAL A 1020 70.28 -16.80 24.82
C VAL A 1020 70.05 -18.24 24.23
N LEU A 1021 68.80 -18.48 23.72
CA LEU A 1021 68.27 -19.37 22.63
C LEU A 1021 67.63 -20.80 22.84
N TRP A 1022 66.39 -20.93 22.30
CA TRP A 1022 65.71 -22.07 21.58
C TRP A 1022 65.25 -23.43 22.21
N ARG A 1023 63.94 -23.75 21.97
CA ARG A 1023 63.20 -25.02 21.60
C ARG A 1023 63.94 -26.40 21.45
N PRO A 1024 63.22 -27.56 21.32
CA PRO A 1024 61.91 -28.05 21.85
C PRO A 1024 61.91 -29.59 22.20
N SER A 1025 60.73 -30.28 22.14
CA SER A 1025 60.54 -31.76 21.94
C SER A 1025 60.65 -32.71 23.17
N SER A 1026 60.13 -33.96 23.21
CA SER A 1026 58.79 -34.54 22.93
C SER A 1026 58.70 -36.03 23.40
N ARG A 1027 57.50 -36.65 23.42
CA ARG A 1027 57.22 -38.14 23.50
C ARG A 1027 57.62 -38.86 24.83
N ASN A 1028 57.16 -40.08 25.20
CA ASN A 1028 56.02 -40.96 24.82
C ASN A 1028 55.82 -42.09 25.90
N TYR A 1029 54.75 -42.90 25.78
CA TYR A 1029 54.48 -44.17 26.51
C TYR A 1029 54.20 -44.04 28.02
N ARG A 1030 53.53 -44.98 28.74
CA ARG A 1030 52.84 -46.28 28.50
C ARG A 1030 51.64 -46.29 29.51
N GLY A 1031 50.50 -46.97 29.45
CA GLY A 1031 50.03 -48.23 28.85
C GLY A 1031 49.36 -49.09 29.95
N THR A 1032 48.62 -50.17 29.61
CA THR A 1032 47.94 -51.14 30.52
C THR A 1032 46.82 -50.63 31.47
N THR A 1033 45.90 -51.44 32.03
CA THR A 1033 44.81 -52.31 31.47
C THR A 1033 44.19 -53.17 32.60
N GLU A 1034 42.86 -53.10 32.82
CA GLU A 1034 41.95 -54.07 33.51
C GLU A 1034 40.50 -53.52 33.41
N THR A 1035 39.32 -54.20 33.36
CA THR A 1035 38.78 -55.59 33.38
C THR A 1035 38.12 -56.12 34.67
N LEU A 1036 37.03 -56.93 34.50
CA LEU A 1036 36.26 -57.74 35.49
C LEU A 1036 35.30 -56.99 36.45
N THR A 1037 34.10 -57.49 36.88
CA THR A 1037 33.02 -58.28 36.22
C THR A 1037 31.69 -58.26 37.03
N GLN A 1038 30.53 -58.40 36.35
CA GLN A 1038 29.21 -58.87 36.90
C GLN A 1038 28.52 -57.94 37.95
N SER A 1039 27.24 -58.10 38.37
CA SER A 1039 26.20 -59.14 38.18
C SER A 1039 24.73 -58.58 38.08
N LYS A 1040 23.75 -59.49 37.97
CA LYS A 1040 22.26 -59.35 38.04
C LYS A 1040 21.76 -60.11 39.32
N PRO A 1041 20.45 -60.26 39.62
CA PRO A 1041 19.29 -59.32 39.65
C PRO A 1041 18.39 -59.49 40.92
N GLU A 1042 17.35 -58.65 41.12
CA GLU A 1042 16.15 -58.86 42.00
C GLU A 1042 15.16 -57.68 41.76
N GLY A 1043 13.86 -57.66 42.14
CA GLY A 1043 12.95 -58.64 42.76
C GLY A 1043 11.53 -58.04 42.97
N GLU A 1044 10.47 -58.84 42.83
CA GLU A 1044 9.01 -58.59 42.93
C GLU A 1044 8.46 -58.03 44.28
N THR A 1045 7.20 -57.56 44.50
CA THR A 1045 5.93 -57.38 43.72
C THR A 1045 5.32 -55.94 44.03
N ALA A 1046 4.06 -55.54 44.34
CA ALA A 1046 2.70 -56.13 44.46
C ALA A 1046 1.53 -55.08 44.52
N PHE A 1047 0.32 -55.46 44.06
CA PHE A 1047 -1.08 -55.00 44.40
C PHE A 1047 -1.49 -53.49 44.43
N HIS A 1048 -2.76 -53.06 44.17
CA HIS A 1048 -4.06 -53.75 44.03
C HIS A 1048 -5.08 -53.01 43.09
N SER A 1049 -5.89 -53.74 42.30
CA SER A 1049 -7.23 -53.47 41.65
C SER A 1049 -7.81 -52.03 41.39
N GLY A 1050 -8.60 -51.74 40.33
CA GLY A 1050 -9.11 -52.53 39.17
C GLY A 1050 -10.42 -51.96 38.53
N LEU A 1051 -10.87 -52.53 37.37
CA LEU A 1051 -12.16 -52.30 36.61
C LEU A 1051 -12.38 -50.92 35.94
N PHE A 1052 -13.04 -50.69 34.78
CA PHE A 1052 -13.73 -51.47 33.69
C PHE A 1052 -13.05 -51.14 32.32
N ARG A 1053 -13.03 -51.95 31.22
CA ARG A 1053 -14.07 -52.30 30.20
C ARG A 1053 -14.83 -51.10 29.61
N ASP A 1054 -15.15 -50.98 28.31
CA ASP A 1054 -14.90 -51.79 27.09
C ASP A 1054 -15.05 -50.87 25.83
N GLY A 1055 -14.67 -51.36 24.63
CA GLY A 1055 -15.40 -51.02 23.38
C GLY A 1055 -14.72 -50.17 22.29
N THR A 1056 -14.00 -50.82 21.38
CA THR A 1056 -13.96 -50.45 19.94
C THR A 1056 -15.13 -51.12 19.21
N PRO A 1057 -15.73 -50.54 18.15
CA PRO A 1057 -15.30 -50.95 16.80
C PRO A 1057 -15.49 -49.93 15.64
N HIS A 1058 -14.75 -50.21 14.57
CA HIS A 1058 -15.05 -50.06 13.12
C HIS A 1058 -16.17 -49.14 12.56
N TRP A 1059 -15.74 -48.37 11.53
CA TRP A 1059 -16.38 -48.17 10.21
C TRP A 1059 -17.73 -47.43 10.11
N ALA A 1060 -17.65 -46.18 9.63
CA ALA A 1060 -18.47 -45.63 8.53
C ALA A 1060 -17.69 -44.49 7.86
#